data_AF-R7QHV4-F1
#
_entry.id   AF-R7QHV4-F1
#
_cell.length_a   1.000
_cell.length_b   1.000
_cell.length_c   1.000
_cell.angle_alpha   90.00
_cell.angle_beta   90.00
_cell.angle_gamma   90.00
#
_symmetry.space_group_name_H-M   'P 1'
#
loop_
_entity.id
_entity.type
_entity.pdbx_description
1 polymer ?
#
loop_
_entity_poly.entity_id
_entity_poly.type
_entity_poly.pdbx_seq_one_letter_code
_entity_poly.pdbx_strand_id
1 'polypeptide(L)'
;MRFRFKTFDGDAALRLSVRRLTSPFAFDELGRPISRGLYDPALGPSSYKDGPCPTCGLGYINCPGHFGHIELPVPLPNPLLIKLIIQIMKCSCWNCQCLRMNPRDLKLHLARLYFEDAGMPKCAHAAWKEAAAANRLLKLRSVGWKHTQDIILKFMAACPNCGKAATSVRVGGRGRLFYSESSTQILLSPTEIESHIAALWKTYPSLFELLFGLQGRSLDAVGESSGHRRLFVKVALVPPSRFRPTQTVGTMDYASEHPQNIFFQRILTEIEVIMKANEQGPSKKRFAEAMSNMQEALGDLYDSAGMSASSGRVQMTGIRQQIEAKAGLFRKHMMGKRVNYSCRSVIGPDVFLDTNELGIPESFAKLLTVPEPVIATNLKEMQAAVLNGPDVYPGAVAVEDWTTTGNHRVNGSSKTNGLHNGDAASEAAGMSGISSAGTSVPKRVHRHLRTGDVVLFNRQPTLHRVSIMAHKVRVLPKDRTLRFHYANCGSYNADFDGDEMNVHVPQDYLARAEAEELLLSSKHYIVPTSGAPIRGLIQDHIAAATLLSRRDTFMEREEFTQFLYAATEKLMNCPARHGTKYIIPEPALYKPQRLWTGKQLISAILFVVRNGRPGLNLEAGTRTKSNVIGKEESLILFRHGLLLRGVIDKSSLGAAMYGIVHAIQEAYGCDASDAFLSAMSRLCVFFIRSHGHTTGVDDLLLQEHGDLKRRKILAEAAETIGADVTNAVYAEMSQTDQQVRTAKSLPEARTLIEEMIRRDGKEAEDRLDTSMKTALNKVSSANGFALMTNTGAKGSAVNSAQISCLLGSTVLEGKRVPRMGGSGATLPCFAPFDASPNAGGFVSGRFLTGISPQEFFFHSMSGREGLLDTSLKTANSGYLQRCLIKHLEGIRLHYDYTVRDSDQTILQFIYGDDGIDPSKSRWLNTKIEWQLANQQCLQDPGQNSSKRVVSESFEAAIDATVKRSTAGDRESIRDFLYDRYRSAALEPGEAVGVVAAQGVGEPSTQMTLNTFHHTGSSSAHVTLGIPRLRELLMTASKNPKTPCMKLPICAKDPQHGAKLLCRKLQKINLLDLITNISVREQGIRLSPGECQWAIRTCEILLQFPPESLYKKQLGLQVFTIWSTKNSGKCRPISVDLRKRRYQPTNMLLKDQENYKPNLVRETNWSLTMMKQVKQVVL
;
A
#
# COMPACT_ATOMS: atom_id res chain seq x y z
N MET A 1 8.95 -27.19 10.81
CA MET A 1 9.22 -27.82 9.50
C MET A 1 10.25 -26.99 8.74
N ARG A 2 11.27 -27.60 8.13
CA ARG A 2 12.18 -26.93 7.19
C ARG A 2 11.86 -27.44 5.78
N PHE A 3 11.64 -26.54 4.83
CA PHE A 3 11.48 -26.90 3.42
C PHE A 3 12.84 -26.86 2.74
N ARG A 4 13.19 -27.90 1.99
CA ARG A 4 14.43 -27.97 1.22
C ARG A 4 14.09 -28.08 -0.26
N PHE A 5 14.49 -27.09 -1.04
CA PHE A 5 14.33 -27.09 -2.48
C PHE A 5 15.38 -28.01 -3.12
N LYS A 6 14.95 -28.89 -4.03
CA LYS A 6 15.83 -29.80 -4.78
C LYS A 6 15.32 -29.95 -6.20
N THR A 7 16.24 -30.26 -7.10
CA THR A 7 15.94 -30.73 -8.46
C THR A 7 15.99 -32.26 -8.48
N PHE A 8 15.07 -32.88 -9.20
CA PHE A 8 15.04 -34.33 -9.37
C PHE A 8 15.95 -34.74 -10.55
N ASP A 9 16.74 -35.79 -10.35
CA ASP A 9 17.35 -36.53 -11.47
C ASP A 9 16.34 -37.57 -12.01
N GLY A 10 16.66 -38.17 -13.16
CA GLY A 10 15.79 -39.16 -13.81
C GLY A 10 15.45 -40.34 -12.89
N ASP A 11 16.43 -40.84 -12.13
CA ASP A 11 16.26 -41.99 -11.25
C ASP A 11 15.41 -41.65 -10.01
N ALA A 12 15.55 -40.44 -9.45
CA ALA A 12 14.65 -39.96 -8.41
C ALA A 12 13.22 -39.73 -8.92
N ALA A 13 13.05 -39.24 -10.15
CA ALA A 13 11.73 -39.10 -10.77
C ALA A 13 11.06 -40.46 -10.99
N LEU A 14 11.81 -41.48 -11.43
CA LEU A 14 11.30 -42.84 -11.60
C LEU A 14 10.84 -43.46 -10.28
N ARG A 15 11.58 -43.24 -9.18
CA ARG A 15 11.19 -43.71 -7.84
C ARG A 15 9.86 -43.13 -7.34
N LEU A 16 9.49 -41.93 -7.79
CA LEU A 16 8.21 -41.31 -7.46
C LEU A 16 7.06 -41.80 -8.34
N SER A 17 7.37 -42.34 -9.52
CA SER A 17 6.37 -42.71 -10.50
C SER A 17 5.89 -44.15 -10.32
N VAL A 18 4.59 -44.36 -10.48
CA VAL A 18 3.96 -45.68 -10.38
C VAL A 18 3.75 -46.34 -11.74
N ARG A 19 3.73 -45.55 -12.83
CA ARG A 19 3.39 -46.03 -14.17
C ARG A 19 4.06 -45.21 -15.26
N ARG A 20 4.61 -45.91 -16.26
CA ARG A 20 5.10 -45.31 -17.52
C ARG A 20 3.94 -45.11 -18.49
N LEU A 21 3.83 -43.91 -19.04
CA LEU A 21 2.81 -43.54 -20.02
C LEU A 21 3.39 -43.53 -21.43
N THR A 22 2.66 -44.12 -22.37
CA THR A 22 3.11 -44.30 -23.76
C THR A 22 2.06 -43.88 -24.77
N SER A 23 0.77 -43.98 -24.44
CA SER A 23 -0.31 -43.61 -25.36
C SER A 23 -0.63 -42.12 -25.26
N PRO A 24 -0.70 -41.37 -26.38
CA PRO A 24 -1.19 -39.99 -26.38
C PRO A 24 -2.71 -39.92 -26.13
N PHE A 25 -3.46 -40.98 -26.44
CA PHE A 25 -4.90 -41.02 -26.23
C PHE A 25 -5.22 -41.28 -24.74
N ALA A 26 -6.12 -40.47 -24.17
CA ALA A 26 -6.50 -40.60 -22.76
C ALA A 26 -7.71 -41.53 -22.55
N PHE A 27 -8.67 -41.53 -23.49
CA PHE A 27 -9.91 -42.31 -23.43
C PHE A 27 -10.11 -43.16 -24.69
N ASP A 28 -10.78 -44.30 -24.53
CA ASP A 28 -11.23 -45.14 -25.65
C ASP A 28 -12.55 -44.60 -26.27
N GLU A 29 -13.04 -45.25 -27.33
CA GLU A 29 -14.30 -44.89 -28.01
C GLU A 29 -15.53 -44.98 -27.08
N LEU A 30 -15.43 -45.73 -25.98
CA LEU A 30 -16.46 -45.89 -24.95
C LEU A 30 -16.32 -44.89 -23.79
N GLY A 31 -15.35 -43.98 -23.85
CA GLY A 31 -15.08 -42.96 -22.84
C GLY A 31 -14.39 -43.49 -21.57
N ARG A 32 -13.82 -44.70 -21.60
CA ARG A 32 -13.08 -45.29 -20.48
C ARG A 32 -11.59 -44.92 -20.56
N PRO A 33 -10.91 -44.75 -19.42
CA PRO A 33 -9.48 -44.43 -19.43
C PRO A 33 -8.64 -45.56 -20.02
N ILE A 34 -7.76 -45.24 -20.97
CA ILE A 34 -6.88 -46.22 -21.62
C ILE A 34 -5.71 -46.57 -20.69
N SER A 35 -5.38 -47.87 -20.60
CA SER A 35 -4.16 -48.34 -19.92
C SER A 35 -2.90 -47.74 -20.56
N ARG A 36 -1.98 -47.21 -19.75
CA ARG A 36 -0.80 -46.43 -20.16
C ARG A 36 -1.10 -45.12 -20.90
N GLY A 37 -2.35 -44.63 -20.85
CA GLY A 37 -2.75 -43.29 -21.29
C GLY A 37 -2.66 -42.24 -20.18
N LEU A 38 -2.97 -40.98 -20.49
CA LEU A 38 -2.84 -39.86 -19.54
C LEU A 38 -3.78 -39.90 -18.32
N TYR A 39 -4.82 -40.74 -18.36
CA TYR A 39 -5.74 -41.02 -17.26
C TYR A 39 -5.70 -42.48 -16.80
N ASP A 40 -4.58 -43.18 -16.98
CA ASP A 40 -4.43 -44.57 -16.51
C ASP A 40 -4.90 -44.70 -15.03
N PRO A 41 -5.77 -45.68 -14.70
CA PRO A 41 -6.33 -45.85 -13.36
C PRO A 41 -5.29 -45.92 -12.23
N ALA A 42 -4.05 -46.34 -12.53
CA ALA A 42 -2.95 -46.36 -11.56
C ALA A 42 -2.55 -44.97 -11.04
N LEU A 43 -2.84 -43.89 -11.78
CA LEU A 43 -2.60 -42.51 -11.31
C LEU A 43 -3.69 -42.02 -10.32
N GLY A 44 -4.78 -42.76 -10.20
CA GLY A 44 -5.92 -42.44 -9.36
C GLY A 44 -7.24 -42.41 -10.15
N PRO A 45 -8.39 -42.54 -9.45
CA PRO A 45 -9.69 -42.49 -10.08
C PRO A 45 -9.94 -41.09 -10.66
N SER A 46 -10.52 -41.01 -11.86
CA SER A 46 -10.84 -39.75 -12.54
C SER A 46 -12.23 -39.23 -12.19
N SER A 47 -13.15 -40.14 -11.83
CA SER A 47 -14.54 -39.86 -11.47
C SER A 47 -14.99 -40.65 -10.24
N TYR A 48 -16.09 -40.21 -9.61
CA TYR A 48 -16.79 -40.97 -8.56
C TYR A 48 -17.35 -42.31 -9.05
N LYS A 49 -17.59 -42.43 -10.36
CA LYS A 49 -18.07 -43.67 -11.00
C LYS A 49 -16.94 -44.71 -11.17
N ASP A 50 -15.68 -44.28 -11.06
CA ASP A 50 -14.54 -45.18 -11.21
C ASP A 50 -14.36 -46.03 -9.95
N GLY A 51 -13.84 -47.25 -10.12
CA GLY A 51 -13.48 -48.14 -9.00
C GLY A 51 -12.35 -47.58 -8.12
N PRO A 52 -12.04 -48.26 -7.00
CA PRO A 52 -10.94 -47.88 -6.12
C PRO A 52 -9.61 -47.86 -6.87
N CYS A 53 -8.71 -46.96 -6.45
CA CYS A 53 -7.41 -46.82 -7.08
C CYS A 53 -6.61 -48.14 -7.00
N PRO A 54 -6.10 -48.70 -8.11
CA PRO A 54 -5.27 -49.90 -8.08
C PRO A 54 -3.98 -49.76 -7.26
N THR A 55 -3.50 -48.53 -7.06
CA THR A 55 -2.22 -48.24 -6.41
C THR A 55 -2.34 -48.09 -4.89
N CYS A 56 -3.40 -47.43 -4.39
CA CYS A 56 -3.60 -47.21 -2.94
C CYS A 56 -4.86 -47.85 -2.36
N GLY A 57 -5.74 -48.44 -3.18
CA GLY A 57 -7.01 -49.03 -2.75
C GLY A 57 -8.09 -48.02 -2.32
N LEU A 58 -7.79 -46.72 -2.34
CA LEU A 58 -8.72 -45.67 -1.91
C LEU A 58 -9.62 -45.20 -3.06
N GLY A 59 -10.85 -44.81 -2.73
CA GLY A 59 -11.78 -44.17 -3.67
C GLY A 59 -11.41 -42.72 -4.01
N TYR A 60 -12.19 -42.10 -4.90
CA TYR A 60 -11.92 -40.77 -5.49
C TYR A 60 -11.59 -39.66 -4.47
N ILE A 61 -12.33 -39.57 -3.35
CA ILE A 61 -12.16 -38.50 -2.35
C ILE A 61 -10.84 -38.65 -1.57
N ASN A 62 -10.55 -39.87 -1.13
CA ASN A 62 -9.48 -40.17 -0.18
C ASN A 62 -8.15 -40.49 -0.87
N CYS A 63 -8.19 -40.87 -2.16
CA CYS A 63 -6.98 -41.13 -2.93
C CYS A 63 -6.15 -39.83 -3.10
N PRO A 64 -4.88 -39.79 -2.65
CA PRO A 64 -4.01 -38.62 -2.85
C PRO A 64 -3.63 -38.42 -4.33
N GLY A 65 -3.75 -39.47 -5.15
CA GLY A 65 -3.27 -39.54 -6.51
C GLY A 65 -1.79 -39.91 -6.60
N HIS A 66 -1.38 -40.50 -7.71
CA HIS A 66 -0.02 -41.02 -7.91
C HIS A 66 0.60 -40.48 -9.21
N PHE A 67 1.92 -40.22 -9.20
CA PHE A 67 2.62 -39.67 -10.36
C PHE A 67 2.83 -40.73 -11.45
N GLY A 68 2.53 -40.37 -12.69
CA GLY A 68 3.00 -41.09 -13.86
C GLY A 68 4.32 -40.49 -14.36
N HIS A 69 4.96 -41.15 -15.32
CA HIS A 69 6.10 -40.56 -16.02
C HIS A 69 6.08 -40.88 -17.51
N ILE A 70 6.68 -39.98 -18.28
CA ILE A 70 7.02 -40.14 -19.69
C ILE A 70 8.53 -40.18 -19.78
N GLU A 71 9.06 -41.29 -20.30
CA GLU A 71 10.50 -41.44 -20.54
C GLU A 71 10.85 -40.80 -21.88
N LEU A 72 11.73 -39.80 -21.86
CA LEU A 72 12.21 -39.14 -23.07
C LEU A 72 13.35 -39.97 -23.68
N PRO A 73 13.44 -40.10 -25.02
CA PRO A 73 14.47 -40.92 -25.67
C PRO A 73 15.88 -40.35 -25.46
N VAL A 74 15.97 -39.08 -25.08
CA VAL A 74 17.20 -38.31 -24.88
C VAL A 74 17.05 -37.35 -23.69
N PRO A 75 18.14 -37.07 -22.96
CA PRO A 75 18.13 -36.07 -21.90
C PRO A 75 18.09 -34.66 -22.51
N LEU A 76 17.01 -33.95 -22.26
CA LEU A 76 16.78 -32.60 -22.77
C LEU A 76 17.16 -31.54 -21.73
N PRO A 77 17.84 -30.44 -22.10
CA PRO A 77 18.08 -29.33 -21.19
C PRO A 77 16.80 -28.84 -20.49
N ASN A 78 16.85 -28.71 -19.16
CA ASN A 78 15.69 -28.26 -18.40
C ASN A 78 15.34 -26.80 -18.78
N PRO A 79 14.11 -26.51 -19.25
CA PRO A 79 13.71 -25.15 -19.66
C PRO A 79 13.87 -24.10 -18.56
N LEU A 80 13.69 -24.48 -17.29
CA LEU A 80 13.82 -23.57 -16.14
C LEU A 80 15.28 -23.20 -15.86
N LEU A 81 16.22 -24.11 -16.16
CA LEU A 81 17.66 -23.97 -15.89
C LEU A 81 18.47 -23.64 -17.15
N ILE A 82 17.82 -23.50 -18.31
CA ILE A 82 18.50 -23.31 -19.60
C ILE A 82 19.44 -22.12 -19.60
N LYS A 83 19.06 -21.01 -18.94
CA LYS A 83 19.92 -19.81 -18.81
C LYS A 83 21.21 -20.11 -18.03
N LEU A 84 21.13 -20.95 -17.01
CA LEU A 84 22.29 -21.39 -16.22
C LEU A 84 23.18 -22.35 -17.01
N ILE A 85 22.59 -23.28 -17.76
CA ILE A 85 23.31 -24.19 -18.67
C ILE A 85 24.08 -23.37 -19.71
N ILE A 86 23.44 -22.41 -20.37
CA ILE A 86 24.08 -21.50 -21.34
C ILE A 86 25.23 -20.74 -20.70
N GLN A 87 25.03 -20.26 -19.47
CA GLN A 87 26.05 -19.59 -18.69
C GLN A 87 27.26 -20.50 -18.48
N ILE A 88 27.08 -21.71 -17.94
CA ILE A 88 28.14 -22.71 -17.73
C ILE A 88 28.89 -23.00 -19.05
N MET A 89 28.16 -23.19 -20.15
CA MET A 89 28.74 -23.45 -21.46
C MET A 89 29.61 -22.28 -21.95
N LYS A 90 29.19 -21.03 -21.73
CA LYS A 90 30.00 -19.83 -22.05
C LYS A 90 31.26 -19.73 -21.19
N CYS A 91 31.23 -20.24 -19.95
CA CYS A 91 32.39 -20.27 -19.05
C CYS A 91 33.43 -21.31 -19.46
N SER A 92 33.03 -22.31 -20.24
CA SER A 92 33.81 -23.51 -20.49
C SER A 92 34.49 -23.50 -21.85
N CYS A 93 35.65 -24.14 -21.94
CA CYS A 93 36.32 -24.36 -23.21
C CYS A 93 35.88 -25.69 -23.81
N TRP A 94 35.30 -25.66 -25.01
CA TRP A 94 34.87 -26.86 -25.74
C TRP A 94 36.01 -27.80 -26.16
N ASN A 95 37.25 -27.30 -26.16
CA ASN A 95 38.40 -28.10 -26.56
C ASN A 95 39.07 -28.85 -25.41
N CYS A 96 39.33 -28.17 -24.28
CA CYS A 96 39.97 -28.79 -23.12
C CYS A 96 39.01 -29.13 -21.97
N GLN A 97 37.70 -28.86 -22.17
CA GLN A 97 36.64 -29.15 -21.20
C GLN A 97 36.90 -28.56 -19.80
N CYS A 98 37.70 -27.49 -19.73
CA CYS A 98 38.03 -26.77 -18.50
C CYS A 98 37.33 -25.40 -18.46
N LEU A 99 37.23 -24.81 -17.26
CA LEU A 99 36.73 -23.45 -17.09
C LEU A 99 37.74 -22.44 -17.63
N ARG A 100 37.24 -21.37 -18.27
CA ARG A 100 38.03 -20.30 -18.88
C ARG A 100 38.42 -19.23 -17.86
N MET A 101 38.99 -19.69 -16.75
CA MET A 101 39.43 -18.88 -15.63
C MET A 101 40.82 -19.35 -15.18
N ASN A 102 41.63 -18.42 -14.67
CA ASN A 102 42.95 -18.75 -14.16
C ASN A 102 42.80 -19.66 -12.91
N PRO A 103 43.55 -20.77 -12.78
CA PRO A 103 43.45 -21.66 -11.61
C PRO A 103 43.64 -20.96 -10.26
N ARG A 104 44.42 -19.87 -10.20
CA ARG A 104 44.59 -19.05 -8.99
C ARG A 104 43.29 -18.33 -8.60
N ASP A 105 42.63 -17.71 -9.58
CA ASP A 105 41.35 -17.01 -9.35
C ASP A 105 40.24 -17.99 -8.97
N LEU A 106 40.24 -19.20 -9.58
CA LEU A 106 39.32 -20.28 -9.21
C LEU A 106 39.46 -20.69 -7.74
N LYS A 107 40.69 -20.91 -7.25
CA LYS A 107 40.94 -21.24 -5.84
C LYS A 107 40.49 -20.12 -4.91
N LEU A 108 40.68 -18.86 -5.29
CA LEU A 108 40.25 -17.73 -4.50
C LEU A 108 38.72 -17.63 -4.39
N HIS A 109 38.02 -17.86 -5.51
CA HIS A 109 36.55 -17.91 -5.52
C HIS A 109 36.01 -19.08 -4.71
N LEU A 110 36.64 -20.26 -4.76
CA LEU A 110 36.30 -21.42 -3.94
C LEU A 110 36.45 -21.14 -2.45
N ALA A 111 37.60 -20.60 -2.03
CA ALA A 111 37.84 -20.23 -0.64
C ALA A 111 36.80 -19.22 -0.14
N ARG A 112 36.45 -18.25 -0.97
CA ARG A 112 35.42 -17.26 -0.65
C ARG A 112 34.04 -17.90 -0.47
N LEU A 113 33.62 -18.76 -1.40
CA LEU A 113 32.33 -19.48 -1.30
C LEU A 113 32.27 -20.35 -0.04
N TYR A 114 33.39 -20.99 0.32
CA TYR A 114 33.51 -21.79 1.54
C TYR A 114 33.31 -20.94 2.81
N PHE A 115 33.97 -19.78 2.91
CA PHE A 115 33.78 -18.87 4.06
C PHE A 115 32.39 -18.24 4.10
N GLU A 116 31.77 -17.98 2.94
CA GLU A 116 30.40 -17.50 2.86
C GLU A 116 29.40 -18.57 3.33
N ASP A 117 29.56 -19.84 2.93
CA ASP A 117 28.74 -20.97 3.39
C ASP A 117 28.92 -21.25 4.90
N ALA A 118 30.14 -21.06 5.42
CA ALA A 118 30.44 -21.14 6.85
C ALA A 118 29.88 -19.96 7.69
N GLY A 119 29.21 -18.98 7.07
CA GLY A 119 28.65 -17.82 7.78
C GLY A 119 29.69 -16.79 8.22
N MET A 120 30.87 -16.76 7.58
CA MET A 120 32.00 -15.90 7.93
C MET A 120 32.33 -14.87 6.82
N PRO A 121 31.42 -13.92 6.50
CA PRO A 121 31.60 -13.00 5.37
C PRO A 121 32.77 -12.02 5.56
N LYS A 122 33.15 -11.69 6.81
CA LYS A 122 34.30 -10.83 7.10
C LYS A 122 35.62 -11.52 6.73
N CYS A 123 35.76 -12.80 7.06
CA CYS A 123 36.93 -13.61 6.69
C CYS A 123 36.97 -13.84 5.17
N ALA A 124 35.82 -14.07 4.54
CA ALA A 124 35.70 -14.14 3.09
C ALA A 124 36.17 -12.84 2.41
N HIS A 125 35.79 -11.67 2.95
CA HIS A 125 36.20 -10.37 2.44
C HIS A 125 37.67 -10.07 2.71
N ALA A 126 38.20 -10.44 3.88
CA ALA A 126 39.61 -10.26 4.24
C ALA A 126 40.52 -11.11 3.34
N ALA A 127 40.23 -12.40 3.19
CA ALA A 127 40.95 -13.31 2.29
C ALA A 127 40.92 -12.81 0.84
N TRP A 128 39.78 -12.27 0.39
CA TRP A 128 39.66 -11.66 -0.93
C TRP A 128 40.48 -10.37 -1.06
N LYS A 129 40.47 -9.51 -0.03
CA LYS A 129 41.20 -8.23 -0.03
C LYS A 129 42.71 -8.45 -0.05
N GLU A 130 43.23 -9.43 0.69
CA GLU A 130 44.64 -9.81 0.67
C GLU A 130 45.06 -10.37 -0.70
N ALA A 131 44.25 -11.25 -1.28
CA ALA A 131 44.51 -11.78 -2.61
C ALA A 131 44.38 -10.72 -3.72
N ALA A 132 43.45 -9.78 -3.58
CA ALA A 132 43.31 -8.63 -4.48
C ALA A 132 44.44 -7.60 -4.31
N ALA A 133 45.02 -7.47 -3.11
CA ALA A 133 46.21 -6.65 -2.88
C ALA A 133 47.47 -7.26 -3.51
N ALA A 134 47.57 -8.60 -3.53
CA ALA A 134 48.64 -9.33 -4.22
C ALA A 134 48.56 -9.22 -5.76
N ASN A 135 47.37 -8.96 -6.32
CA ASN A 135 47.14 -8.76 -7.75
C ASN A 135 46.81 -7.28 -8.05
N ARG A 136 47.79 -6.51 -8.54
CA ARG A 136 47.71 -5.05 -8.85
C ARG A 136 46.60 -4.58 -9.84
N LEU A 137 45.66 -5.44 -10.26
CA LEU A 137 44.76 -5.19 -11.40
C LEU A 137 43.25 -5.16 -11.14
N LEU A 138 42.72 -5.31 -9.90
CA LEU A 138 41.26 -5.36 -9.72
C LEU A 138 40.74 -4.44 -8.59
N LYS A 139 40.41 -3.19 -8.95
CA LYS A 139 39.56 -2.28 -8.15
C LYS A 139 38.08 -2.61 -8.37
N LEU A 140 37.43 -3.36 -7.48
CA LEU A 140 35.96 -3.47 -7.44
C LEU A 140 35.44 -3.52 -6.00
N ARG A 141 34.38 -2.75 -5.74
CA ARG A 141 33.71 -2.55 -4.45
C ARG A 141 32.81 -3.73 -4.05
N SER A 142 32.65 -3.88 -2.74
CA SER A 142 31.81 -4.84 -1.99
C SER A 142 30.34 -4.88 -2.41
N VAL A 143 29.76 -6.08 -2.66
CA VAL A 143 28.32 -6.41 -2.43
C VAL A 143 28.15 -7.94 -2.35
N GLY A 144 27.26 -8.43 -1.46
CA GLY A 144 26.94 -9.86 -1.24
C GLY A 144 26.12 -10.55 -2.35
N TRP A 145 25.93 -11.88 -2.24
CA TRP A 145 25.19 -12.91 -3.03
C TRP A 145 25.08 -12.80 -4.57
N LYS A 146 25.38 -11.66 -5.21
CA LYS A 146 25.51 -11.49 -6.67
C LYS A 146 26.81 -12.09 -7.22
N HIS A 147 27.63 -12.69 -6.37
CA HIS A 147 28.98 -13.14 -6.72
C HIS A 147 28.98 -14.37 -7.65
N THR A 148 27.98 -15.25 -7.56
CA THR A 148 27.84 -16.39 -8.47
C THR A 148 27.69 -15.97 -9.92
N GLN A 149 27.00 -14.85 -10.19
CA GLN A 149 26.90 -14.29 -11.54
C GLN A 149 28.19 -13.58 -11.97
N ASP A 150 28.90 -12.90 -11.07
CA ASP A 150 30.17 -12.22 -11.39
C ASP A 150 31.32 -13.19 -11.68
N ILE A 151 31.38 -14.34 -10.98
CA ILE A 151 32.30 -15.46 -11.30
C ILE A 151 32.05 -15.96 -12.73
N ILE A 152 30.78 -15.93 -13.15
CA ILE A 152 30.32 -16.37 -14.47
C ILE A 152 30.41 -15.24 -15.53
N LEU A 153 30.92 -14.04 -15.23
CA LEU A 153 30.95 -12.92 -16.18
C LEU A 153 32.36 -12.38 -16.49
N LYS A 154 33.40 -12.87 -15.81
CA LYS A 154 34.81 -12.45 -16.04
C LYS A 154 35.59 -13.49 -16.83
N PHE A 155 35.29 -13.65 -18.12
CA PHE A 155 36.02 -14.61 -18.96
C PHE A 155 37.12 -13.97 -19.78
N MET A 156 38.25 -14.68 -19.84
CA MET A 156 39.35 -14.36 -20.73
C MET A 156 38.96 -14.70 -22.18
N ALA A 157 39.39 -13.86 -23.13
CA ALA A 157 39.15 -14.06 -24.55
C ALA A 157 39.81 -15.36 -25.09
N ALA A 158 40.90 -15.82 -24.46
CA ALA A 158 41.55 -17.09 -24.72
C ALA A 158 41.48 -18.02 -23.50
N CYS A 159 41.38 -19.34 -23.72
CA CYS A 159 41.41 -20.32 -22.65
C CYS A 159 42.81 -20.36 -22.01
N PRO A 160 42.97 -20.10 -20.69
CA PRO A 160 44.27 -20.12 -20.05
C PRO A 160 44.91 -21.52 -19.98
N ASN A 161 44.11 -22.58 -20.16
CA ASN A 161 44.61 -23.96 -20.10
C ASN A 161 45.08 -24.51 -21.45
N CYS A 162 44.48 -24.07 -22.58
CA CYS A 162 44.80 -24.61 -23.91
C CYS A 162 45.00 -23.56 -25.01
N GLY A 163 45.02 -22.27 -24.68
CA GLY A 163 45.31 -21.16 -25.60
C GLY A 163 44.22 -20.82 -26.63
N LYS A 164 43.20 -21.67 -26.84
CA LYS A 164 42.17 -21.45 -27.86
C LYS A 164 41.23 -20.27 -27.53
N ALA A 165 40.86 -19.52 -28.58
CA ALA A 165 39.98 -18.35 -28.50
C ALA A 165 38.55 -18.70 -28.05
N ALA A 166 37.79 -17.66 -27.70
CA ALA A 166 36.44 -17.77 -27.17
C ALA A 166 35.43 -18.21 -28.23
N THR A 167 34.93 -19.43 -28.09
CA THR A 167 33.75 -19.91 -28.82
C THR A 167 32.50 -19.20 -28.30
N SER A 168 31.73 -18.55 -29.19
CA SER A 168 30.50 -17.87 -28.81
C SER A 168 29.31 -18.84 -28.90
N VAL A 169 28.72 -19.18 -27.75
CA VAL A 169 27.45 -19.93 -27.69
C VAL A 169 26.30 -18.93 -27.83
N ARG A 170 25.53 -19.07 -28.91
CA ARG A 170 24.34 -18.24 -29.17
C ARG A 170 23.07 -19.06 -28.94
N VAL A 171 22.05 -18.38 -28.46
CA VAL A 171 20.71 -18.94 -28.29
C VAL A 171 19.89 -18.49 -29.49
N GLY A 172 19.38 -19.43 -30.28
CA GLY A 172 18.40 -19.11 -31.32
C GLY A 172 16.97 -19.06 -30.75
N GLY A 173 15.99 -18.80 -31.60
CA GLY A 173 14.58 -18.92 -31.23
C GLY A 173 14.24 -20.34 -30.75
N ARG A 174 13.32 -20.46 -29.79
CA ARG A 174 12.75 -21.73 -29.29
C ARG A 174 13.74 -22.69 -28.59
N GLY A 175 14.75 -22.14 -27.90
CA GLY A 175 15.66 -22.94 -27.05
C GLY A 175 16.77 -23.69 -27.78
N ARG A 176 16.95 -23.44 -29.10
CA ARG A 176 18.05 -23.99 -29.89
C ARG A 176 19.39 -23.35 -29.49
N LEU A 177 20.41 -24.18 -29.30
CA LEU A 177 21.76 -23.73 -28.94
C LEU A 177 22.69 -23.88 -30.13
N PHE A 178 23.33 -22.78 -30.51
CA PHE A 178 24.26 -22.72 -31.61
C PHE A 178 25.68 -22.49 -31.11
N TYR A 179 26.57 -23.32 -31.63
CA TYR A 179 28.00 -23.16 -31.56
C TYR A 179 28.47 -22.35 -32.78
N SER A 180 29.28 -21.31 -32.57
CA SER A 180 29.85 -20.54 -33.68
C SER A 180 31.37 -20.47 -33.60
N GLU A 181 32.00 -21.06 -34.61
CA GLU A 181 33.42 -20.96 -34.94
C GLU A 181 33.50 -20.35 -36.34
N SER A 182 34.22 -19.23 -36.49
CA SER A 182 34.54 -18.59 -37.79
C SER A 182 33.39 -18.61 -38.81
N SER A 183 32.49 -17.62 -38.72
CA SER A 183 31.30 -17.36 -39.58
C SER A 183 30.25 -18.48 -39.74
N THR A 184 30.54 -19.73 -39.36
CA THR A 184 29.58 -20.86 -39.40
C THR A 184 28.84 -21.02 -38.08
N GLN A 185 27.58 -21.46 -38.14
CA GLN A 185 26.74 -21.78 -36.97
C GLN A 185 26.37 -23.27 -37.01
N ILE A 186 26.78 -24.01 -35.99
CA ILE A 186 26.52 -25.44 -35.82
C ILE A 186 25.48 -25.59 -34.71
N LEU A 187 24.40 -26.33 -34.97
CA LEU A 187 23.39 -26.66 -33.95
C LEU A 187 23.97 -27.72 -33.01
N LEU A 188 23.97 -27.46 -31.71
CA LEU A 188 24.42 -28.40 -30.69
C LEU A 188 23.31 -29.38 -30.34
N SER A 189 23.64 -30.67 -30.32
CA SER A 189 22.71 -31.70 -29.83
C SER A 189 22.65 -31.70 -28.29
N PRO A 190 21.48 -32.03 -27.70
CA PRO A 190 21.33 -32.18 -26.24
C PRO A 190 22.37 -33.12 -25.59
N THR A 191 22.73 -34.20 -26.27
CA THR A 191 23.71 -35.19 -25.83
C THR A 191 25.15 -34.65 -25.80
N GLU A 192 25.53 -33.79 -26.76
CA GLU A 192 26.82 -33.11 -26.73
C GLU A 192 26.89 -32.11 -25.57
N ILE A 193 25.78 -31.44 -25.26
CA ILE A 193 25.70 -30.49 -24.15
C ILE A 193 25.85 -31.21 -22.81
N GLU A 194 25.16 -32.35 -22.62
CA GLU A 194 25.27 -33.14 -21.40
C GLU A 194 26.69 -33.70 -21.21
N SER A 195 27.28 -34.30 -22.24
CA SER A 195 28.62 -34.90 -22.14
C SER A 195 29.68 -33.86 -21.79
N HIS A 196 29.58 -32.66 -22.36
CA HIS A 196 30.48 -31.54 -22.03
C HIS A 196 30.33 -31.06 -20.59
N ILE A 197 29.10 -30.96 -20.07
CA ILE A 197 28.85 -30.57 -18.67
C ILE A 197 29.28 -31.68 -17.71
N ALA A 198 29.09 -32.95 -18.07
CA ALA A 198 29.56 -34.08 -17.27
C ALA A 198 31.09 -34.07 -17.11
N ALA A 199 31.83 -33.74 -18.17
CA ALA A 199 33.29 -33.59 -18.11
C ALA A 199 33.72 -32.46 -17.17
N LEU A 200 33.04 -31.31 -17.21
CA LEU A 200 33.29 -30.19 -16.29
C LEU A 200 33.03 -30.57 -14.82
N TRP A 201 31.93 -31.28 -14.57
CA TRP A 201 31.55 -31.73 -13.22
C TRP A 201 32.57 -32.69 -12.62
N LYS A 202 33.14 -33.57 -13.46
CA LYS A 202 34.21 -34.49 -13.07
C LYS A 202 35.52 -33.76 -12.78
N THR A 203 35.79 -32.66 -13.51
CA THR A 203 37.02 -31.88 -13.37
C THR A 203 37.00 -30.97 -12.13
N TYR A 204 35.84 -30.41 -11.78
CA TYR A 204 35.70 -29.45 -10.67
C TYR A 204 34.58 -29.81 -9.68
N PRO A 205 34.63 -30.99 -9.03
CA PRO A 205 33.55 -31.47 -8.16
C PRO A 205 33.26 -30.52 -7.00
N SER A 206 34.29 -30.04 -6.29
CA SER A 206 34.15 -29.15 -5.12
C SER A 206 33.51 -27.80 -5.46
N LEU A 207 33.74 -27.28 -6.67
CA LEU A 207 33.12 -26.03 -7.13
C LEU A 207 31.62 -26.22 -7.32
N PHE A 208 31.24 -27.26 -8.06
CA PHE A 208 29.85 -27.52 -8.35
C PHE A 208 29.07 -27.96 -7.10
N GLU A 209 29.72 -28.63 -6.15
CA GLU A 209 29.13 -28.92 -4.84
C GLU A 209 28.86 -27.64 -4.04
N LEU A 210 29.81 -26.69 -3.97
CA LEU A 210 29.57 -25.41 -3.28
C LEU A 210 28.53 -24.52 -4.00
N LEU A 211 28.49 -24.58 -5.35
CA LEU A 211 27.53 -23.79 -6.14
C LEU A 211 26.10 -24.32 -6.05
N PHE A 212 25.92 -25.64 -5.98
CA PHE A 212 24.61 -26.30 -6.04
C PHE A 212 24.19 -27.00 -4.73
N GLY A 213 25.09 -27.11 -3.75
CA GLY A 213 24.93 -27.83 -2.48
C GLY A 213 24.69 -26.93 -1.27
N LEU A 214 24.10 -25.75 -1.46
CA LEU A 214 23.83 -24.78 -0.39
C LEU A 214 22.73 -25.29 0.57
N GLN A 215 23.14 -26.11 1.54
CA GLN A 215 22.80 -26.06 2.98
C GLN A 215 23.10 -27.41 3.68
N GLY A 216 24.25 -27.47 4.36
CA GLY A 216 24.47 -28.30 5.53
C GLY A 216 24.63 -29.81 5.29
N ARG A 217 25.60 -30.20 4.47
CA ARG A 217 26.17 -31.56 4.52
C ARG A 217 27.67 -31.50 4.77
N SER A 218 28.12 -32.41 5.62
CA SER A 218 29.53 -32.72 5.82
C SER A 218 30.19 -33.02 4.48
N LEU A 219 31.43 -32.56 4.33
CA LEU A 219 32.35 -32.91 3.24
C LEU A 219 32.58 -34.43 3.12
N ASP A 220 32.04 -35.24 4.03
CA ASP A 220 32.22 -36.70 4.10
C ASP A 220 31.30 -37.50 3.15
N ALA A 221 30.33 -36.89 2.47
CA ALA A 221 29.48 -37.58 1.48
C ALA A 221 30.02 -37.41 0.05
N VAL A 222 31.32 -37.66 -0.15
CA VAL A 222 31.94 -37.80 -1.47
C VAL A 222 31.42 -39.10 -2.10
N GLY A 223 30.30 -39.05 -2.83
CA GLY A 223 29.68 -40.30 -3.31
C GLY A 223 28.79 -40.26 -4.55
N GLU A 224 28.29 -39.13 -5.03
CA GLU A 224 27.46 -39.14 -6.26
C GLU A 224 28.01 -38.20 -7.35
N SER A 225 28.81 -38.79 -8.24
CA SER A 225 29.39 -38.22 -9.46
C SER A 225 28.37 -37.81 -10.55
N SER A 226 27.06 -37.83 -10.27
CA SER A 226 25.97 -37.67 -11.22
C SER A 226 25.19 -36.34 -11.11
N GLY A 227 25.66 -35.37 -10.33
CA GLY A 227 24.97 -34.10 -10.08
C GLY A 227 24.58 -33.30 -11.34
N HIS A 228 25.36 -33.39 -12.42
CA HIS A 228 25.09 -32.76 -13.70
C HIS A 228 23.76 -33.19 -14.34
N ARG A 229 23.30 -34.44 -14.08
CA ARG A 229 22.06 -34.99 -14.64
C ARG A 229 20.82 -34.21 -14.20
N ARG A 230 20.88 -33.50 -13.07
CA ARG A 230 19.79 -32.68 -12.53
C ARG A 230 19.52 -31.41 -13.36
N LEU A 231 20.45 -31.04 -14.25
CA LEU A 231 20.26 -29.94 -15.21
C LEU A 231 19.46 -30.37 -16.45
N PHE A 232 19.28 -31.68 -16.64
CA PHE A 232 18.59 -32.26 -17.79
C PHE A 232 17.33 -32.98 -17.33
N VAL A 233 16.34 -33.03 -18.20
CA VAL A 233 15.11 -33.78 -18.03
C VAL A 233 15.22 -35.00 -18.94
N LYS A 234 15.40 -36.18 -18.34
CA LYS A 234 15.28 -37.48 -19.03
C LYS A 234 13.89 -38.08 -18.85
N VAL A 235 13.26 -37.77 -17.71
CA VAL A 235 11.96 -38.30 -17.31
C VAL A 235 11.05 -37.13 -16.99
N ALA A 236 9.97 -36.98 -17.75
CA ALA A 236 8.95 -35.97 -17.50
C ALA A 236 7.87 -36.56 -16.59
N LEU A 237 7.71 -36.00 -15.39
CA LEU A 237 6.67 -36.42 -14.46
C LEU A 237 5.29 -35.91 -14.90
N VAL A 238 4.32 -36.81 -14.90
CA VAL A 238 2.91 -36.50 -15.19
C VAL A 238 2.16 -36.41 -13.86
N PRO A 239 1.56 -35.25 -13.53
CA PRO A 239 0.79 -35.10 -12.29
C PRO A 239 -0.35 -36.11 -12.20
N PRO A 240 -0.72 -36.54 -10.98
CA PRO A 240 -1.89 -37.39 -10.74
C PRO A 240 -3.18 -36.87 -11.38
N SER A 241 -4.10 -37.79 -11.71
CA SER A 241 -5.40 -37.46 -12.32
C SER A 241 -6.21 -36.45 -11.50
N ARG A 242 -6.10 -36.48 -10.17
CA ARG A 242 -6.76 -35.52 -9.25
C ARG A 242 -6.39 -34.05 -9.51
N PHE A 243 -5.16 -33.78 -9.96
CA PHE A 243 -4.69 -32.42 -10.29
C PHE A 243 -4.95 -32.03 -11.74
N ARG A 244 -5.46 -32.97 -12.55
CA ARG A 244 -5.86 -32.77 -13.93
C ARG A 244 -7.30 -33.29 -14.10
N PRO A 245 -8.30 -32.74 -13.40
CA PRO A 245 -9.66 -33.27 -13.48
C PRO A 245 -10.24 -33.10 -14.88
N THR A 246 -11.05 -34.07 -15.31
CA THR A 246 -11.88 -33.96 -16.52
C THR A 246 -12.91 -32.84 -16.35
N GLN A 247 -13.14 -32.05 -17.39
CA GLN A 247 -14.14 -30.97 -17.36
C GLN A 247 -15.41 -31.44 -18.08
N THR A 248 -16.57 -31.24 -17.47
CA THR A 248 -17.86 -31.47 -18.15
C THR A 248 -18.33 -30.14 -18.75
N VAL A 249 -18.52 -30.08 -20.07
CA VAL A 249 -19.00 -28.87 -20.76
C VAL A 249 -20.51 -29.01 -21.00
N GLY A 250 -21.32 -28.34 -20.17
CA GLY A 250 -22.78 -28.31 -20.30
C GLY A 250 -23.52 -29.44 -19.58
N THR A 251 -24.76 -29.71 -20.01
CA THR A 251 -25.64 -30.78 -19.51
C THR A 251 -25.38 -32.15 -20.12
N MET A 252 -24.47 -32.25 -21.09
CA MET A 252 -24.07 -33.52 -21.70
C MET A 252 -22.85 -34.08 -20.98
N ASP A 253 -22.90 -35.37 -20.67
CA ASP A 253 -21.85 -36.16 -19.97
C ASP A 253 -20.56 -36.37 -20.82
N TYR A 254 -20.24 -35.48 -21.76
CA TYR A 254 -18.97 -35.53 -22.46
C TYR A 254 -17.87 -34.91 -21.58
N ALA A 255 -16.99 -35.77 -21.06
CA ALA A 255 -15.79 -35.37 -20.36
C ALA A 255 -14.76 -34.83 -21.36
N SER A 256 -14.49 -33.52 -21.31
CA SER A 256 -13.36 -32.92 -22.00
C SER A 256 -12.08 -33.06 -21.18
N GLU A 257 -10.96 -33.25 -21.87
CA GLU A 257 -9.66 -33.40 -21.24
C GLU A 257 -9.17 -32.12 -20.59
N HIS A 258 -8.33 -32.26 -19.56
CA HIS A 258 -7.71 -31.10 -18.92
C HIS A 258 -6.74 -30.41 -19.89
N PRO A 259 -6.69 -29.07 -19.99
CA PRO A 259 -5.82 -28.36 -20.94
C PRO A 259 -4.33 -28.70 -20.84
N GLN A 260 -3.86 -29.11 -19.65
CA GLN A 260 -2.47 -29.54 -19.45
C GLN A 260 -2.12 -30.83 -20.21
N ASN A 261 -3.10 -31.69 -20.47
CA ASN A 261 -2.91 -32.95 -21.19
C ASN A 261 -2.43 -32.72 -22.62
N ILE A 262 -2.85 -31.61 -23.25
CA ILE A 262 -2.45 -31.24 -24.62
C ILE A 262 -0.92 -31.14 -24.73
N PHE A 263 -0.24 -30.61 -23.70
CA PHE A 263 1.22 -30.54 -23.69
C PHE A 263 1.87 -31.92 -23.59
N PHE A 264 1.32 -32.81 -22.75
CA PHE A 264 1.82 -34.18 -22.61
C PHE A 264 1.55 -35.02 -23.87
N GLN A 265 0.40 -34.83 -24.52
CA GLN A 265 0.06 -35.44 -25.80
C GLN A 265 1.08 -35.05 -26.86
N ARG A 266 1.38 -33.76 -26.98
CA ARG A 266 2.39 -33.27 -27.92
C ARG A 266 3.77 -33.89 -27.66
N ILE A 267 4.18 -34.02 -26.39
CA ILE A 267 5.44 -34.70 -26.04
C ILE A 267 5.42 -36.16 -26.48
N LEU A 268 4.33 -36.90 -26.21
CA LEU A 268 4.19 -38.30 -26.60
C LEU A 268 4.19 -38.49 -28.13
N THR A 269 3.52 -37.61 -28.88
CA THR A 269 3.53 -37.66 -30.36
C THR A 269 4.91 -37.38 -30.94
N GLU A 270 5.66 -36.44 -30.37
CA GLU A 270 7.04 -36.16 -30.82
C GLU A 270 8.00 -37.33 -30.49
N ILE A 271 7.77 -38.05 -29.39
CA ILE A 271 8.51 -39.29 -29.08
C ILE A 271 8.26 -40.35 -30.15
N GLU A 272 7.01 -40.56 -30.57
CA GLU A 272 6.70 -41.50 -31.66
C GLU A 272 7.38 -41.10 -32.98
N VAL A 273 7.43 -39.80 -33.30
CA VAL A 273 8.12 -39.29 -34.49
C VAL A 273 9.63 -39.56 -34.41
N ILE A 274 10.25 -39.34 -33.26
CA ILE A 274 11.68 -39.61 -33.05
C ILE A 274 11.98 -41.11 -33.15
N MET A 275 11.13 -41.98 -32.58
CA MET A 275 11.29 -43.43 -32.66
C MET A 275 11.21 -43.92 -34.11
N LYS A 276 10.21 -43.46 -34.88
CA LYS A 276 10.07 -43.79 -36.32
C LYS A 276 11.26 -43.26 -37.14
N ALA A 277 11.75 -42.06 -36.84
CA ALA A 277 12.90 -41.48 -37.52
C ALA A 277 14.21 -42.25 -37.22
N ASN A 278 14.31 -42.91 -36.07
CA ASN A 278 15.45 -43.74 -35.71
C ASN A 278 15.45 -45.09 -36.46
N GLU A 279 14.27 -45.67 -36.71
CA GLU A 279 14.11 -46.94 -37.45
C GLU A 279 14.41 -46.81 -38.96
N GLN A 280 14.12 -45.67 -39.57
CA GLN A 280 14.27 -45.45 -41.02
C GLN A 280 15.71 -45.08 -41.48
N GLY A 281 16.69 -45.08 -40.58
CA GLY A 281 18.09 -44.70 -40.85
C GLY A 281 18.35 -43.18 -40.76
N PRO A 282 19.55 -42.75 -40.31
CA PRO A 282 19.75 -41.40 -39.79
C PRO A 282 19.98 -40.37 -40.90
N SER A 283 18.91 -39.73 -41.37
CA SER A 283 19.07 -38.35 -41.83
C SER A 283 19.43 -37.49 -40.62
N LYS A 284 20.73 -37.16 -40.46
CA LYS A 284 21.25 -36.31 -39.36
C LYS A 284 20.44 -35.01 -39.21
N LYS A 285 19.92 -34.47 -40.33
CA LYS A 285 19.11 -33.25 -40.36
C LYS A 285 17.70 -33.47 -39.81
N ARG A 286 16.98 -34.51 -40.25
CA ARG A 286 15.62 -34.82 -39.74
C ARG A 286 15.63 -35.17 -38.26
N PHE A 287 16.63 -35.92 -37.80
CA PHE A 287 16.77 -36.26 -36.38
C PHE A 287 17.04 -35.02 -35.53
N ALA A 288 17.94 -34.13 -35.97
CA ALA A 288 18.21 -32.87 -35.27
C ALA A 288 16.99 -31.93 -35.22
N GLU A 289 16.18 -31.91 -36.29
CA GLU A 289 14.91 -31.15 -36.35
C GLU A 289 13.86 -31.72 -35.37
N ALA A 290 13.64 -33.04 -35.36
CA ALA A 290 12.72 -33.70 -34.43
C ALA A 290 13.13 -33.50 -32.96
N MET A 291 14.42 -33.59 -32.67
CA MET A 291 15.00 -33.28 -31.35
C MET A 291 14.74 -31.83 -30.91
N SER A 292 14.82 -30.88 -31.85
CA SER A 292 14.50 -29.50 -31.55
C SER A 292 13.01 -29.28 -31.28
N ASN A 293 12.13 -29.96 -32.02
CA ASN A 293 10.68 -29.88 -31.81
C ASN A 293 10.29 -30.47 -30.45
N MET A 294 10.98 -31.53 -30.02
CA MET A 294 10.78 -32.12 -28.70
C MET A 294 11.21 -31.17 -27.56
N GLN A 295 12.35 -30.47 -27.72
CA GLN A 295 12.77 -29.43 -26.78
C GLN A 295 11.74 -28.27 -26.70
N GLU A 296 11.15 -27.92 -27.83
CA GLU A 296 10.08 -26.91 -27.90
C GLU A 296 8.81 -27.39 -27.18
N ALA A 297 8.36 -28.63 -27.44
CA ALA A 297 7.20 -29.22 -26.77
C ALA A 297 7.39 -29.32 -25.24
N LEU A 298 8.59 -29.67 -24.78
CA LEU A 298 8.93 -29.65 -23.36
C LEU A 298 8.98 -28.20 -22.82
N GLY A 299 9.51 -27.26 -23.60
CA GLY A 299 9.52 -25.84 -23.27
C GLY A 299 8.12 -25.28 -23.04
N ASP A 300 7.18 -25.60 -23.93
CA ASP A 300 5.79 -25.11 -23.89
C ASP A 300 5.03 -25.58 -22.65
N LEU A 301 5.34 -26.78 -22.13
CA LEU A 301 4.79 -27.28 -20.86
C LEU A 301 5.16 -26.36 -19.69
N TYR A 302 6.39 -25.86 -19.66
CA TYR A 302 6.88 -25.01 -18.57
C TYR A 302 6.57 -23.52 -18.80
N ASP A 303 6.80 -23.00 -20.00
CA ASP A 303 6.66 -21.58 -20.34
C ASP A 303 6.07 -21.40 -21.75
N SER A 304 4.78 -21.08 -21.82
CA SER A 304 4.06 -20.90 -23.09
C SER A 304 4.23 -19.51 -23.73
N ALA A 305 5.08 -18.63 -23.19
CA ALA A 305 5.31 -17.29 -23.72
C ALA A 305 5.94 -17.27 -25.14
N GLY A 306 6.53 -18.40 -25.57
CA GLY A 306 7.09 -18.59 -26.91
C GLY A 306 6.07 -18.98 -27.99
N MET A 307 4.84 -19.36 -27.61
CA MET A 307 3.78 -19.66 -28.57
C MET A 307 3.25 -18.36 -29.17
N SER A 308 3.81 -17.95 -30.30
CA SER A 308 3.26 -16.86 -31.10
C SER A 308 1.80 -17.14 -31.46
N ALA A 309 0.98 -16.10 -31.42
CA ALA A 309 -0.45 -16.04 -31.76
C ALA A 309 -0.72 -16.33 -33.25
N SER A 310 -0.26 -17.47 -33.77
CA SER A 310 -0.40 -17.83 -35.19
C SER A 310 -1.75 -18.46 -35.53
N SER A 311 -2.62 -18.71 -34.54
CA SER A 311 -4.00 -19.14 -34.77
C SER A 311 -4.84 -18.66 -33.60
N GLY A 312 -6.00 -18.04 -33.85
CA GLY A 312 -6.91 -17.46 -32.85
C GLY A 312 -7.55 -18.47 -31.86
N ARG A 313 -6.88 -19.59 -31.57
CA ARG A 313 -7.25 -20.53 -30.52
C ARG A 313 -6.78 -20.01 -29.16
N VAL A 314 -7.58 -20.30 -28.13
CA VAL A 314 -7.35 -19.93 -26.73
C VAL A 314 -5.90 -20.20 -26.35
N GLN A 315 -5.21 -19.18 -25.85
CA GLN A 315 -3.82 -19.26 -25.45
C GLN A 315 -3.69 -20.20 -24.24
N MET A 316 -3.09 -21.37 -24.45
CA MET A 316 -2.85 -22.35 -23.38
C MET A 316 -1.72 -21.85 -22.48
N THR A 317 -1.92 -21.95 -21.16
CA THR A 317 -0.97 -21.47 -20.15
C THR A 317 -0.05 -22.58 -19.67
N GLY A 318 1.26 -22.39 -19.79
CA GLY A 318 2.26 -23.27 -19.17
C GLY A 318 2.24 -23.19 -17.63
N ILE A 319 2.99 -24.08 -16.99
CA ILE A 319 3.06 -24.20 -15.52
C ILE A 319 3.52 -22.88 -14.88
N ARG A 320 4.48 -22.18 -15.49
CA ARG A 320 5.02 -20.92 -14.97
C ARG A 320 3.95 -19.83 -14.87
N GLN A 321 3.11 -19.70 -15.89
CA GLN A 321 2.02 -18.71 -15.94
C GLN A 321 0.97 -18.97 -14.85
N GLN A 322 0.67 -20.24 -14.57
CA GLN A 322 -0.26 -20.63 -13.49
C GLN A 322 0.27 -20.25 -12.09
N ILE A 323 1.60 -20.14 -11.94
CA ILE A 323 2.24 -19.80 -10.67
C ILE A 323 2.44 -18.29 -10.51
N GLU A 324 2.98 -17.60 -11.53
CA GLU A 324 3.43 -16.21 -11.44
C GLU A 324 2.31 -15.16 -11.53
N ALA A 325 1.19 -15.49 -12.18
CA ALA A 325 0.11 -14.53 -12.44
C ALA A 325 -0.50 -13.96 -11.14
N LYS A 326 -1.18 -12.80 -11.23
CA LYS A 326 -1.96 -12.24 -10.09
C LYS A 326 -3.03 -13.23 -9.60
N ALA A 327 -3.67 -13.93 -10.55
CA ALA A 327 -4.61 -15.01 -10.28
C ALA A 327 -3.93 -16.39 -10.11
N GLY A 328 -2.59 -16.42 -10.07
CA GLY A 328 -1.80 -17.63 -9.91
C GLY A 328 -1.80 -18.18 -8.48
N LEU A 329 -1.21 -19.37 -8.34
CA LEU A 329 -1.28 -20.20 -7.13
C LEU A 329 -0.90 -19.46 -5.84
N PHE A 330 0.28 -18.84 -5.79
CA PHE A 330 0.81 -18.24 -4.56
C PHE A 330 -0.09 -17.13 -4.03
N ARG A 331 -0.58 -16.24 -4.90
CA ARG A 331 -1.36 -15.07 -4.45
C ARG A 331 -2.82 -15.40 -4.19
N LYS A 332 -3.44 -16.20 -5.05
CA LYS A 332 -4.90 -16.43 -5.04
C LYS A 332 -5.34 -17.61 -4.17
N HIS A 333 -4.45 -18.60 -3.97
CA HIS A 333 -4.81 -19.87 -3.33
C HIS A 333 -3.93 -20.23 -2.12
N MET A 334 -2.75 -19.62 -1.97
CA MET A 334 -1.93 -19.76 -0.75
C MET A 334 -2.09 -18.58 0.20
N MET A 335 -1.81 -17.36 -0.27
CA MET A 335 -1.90 -16.14 0.54
C MET A 335 -3.34 -15.68 0.77
N GLY A 336 -4.15 -15.66 -0.30
CA GLY A 336 -5.59 -15.51 -0.22
C GLY A 336 -6.27 -16.88 -0.31
N LYS A 337 -7.32 -17.11 0.45
CA LYS A 337 -8.18 -18.30 0.35
C LYS A 337 -9.64 -17.90 0.55
N ARG A 338 -10.54 -18.66 -0.07
CA ARG A 338 -11.93 -18.66 0.36
C ARG A 338 -12.02 -19.51 1.62
N VAL A 339 -12.77 -19.03 2.60
CA VAL A 339 -12.91 -19.68 3.91
C VAL A 339 -14.36 -20.15 4.10
N ASN A 340 -14.52 -21.19 4.92
CA ASN A 340 -15.82 -21.64 5.38
C ASN A 340 -16.27 -20.80 6.60
N TYR A 341 -17.50 -21.02 7.07
CA TYR A 341 -18.05 -20.36 8.27
C TYR A 341 -17.94 -18.83 8.23
N SER A 342 -18.30 -18.27 7.08
CA SER A 342 -18.34 -16.83 6.85
C SER A 342 -19.60 -16.43 6.10
N CYS A 343 -20.12 -15.24 6.37
CA CYS A 343 -21.22 -14.64 5.60
C CYS A 343 -20.87 -13.21 5.15
N ARG A 344 -21.67 -12.68 4.23
CA ARG A 344 -21.58 -11.31 3.75
C ARG A 344 -22.99 -10.77 3.57
N SER A 345 -23.19 -9.51 3.93
CA SER A 345 -24.43 -8.78 3.66
C SER A 345 -24.16 -7.28 3.66
N VAL A 346 -25.10 -6.53 3.09
CA VAL A 346 -25.21 -5.09 3.27
C VAL A 346 -25.30 -4.75 4.76
N ILE A 347 -24.68 -3.65 5.15
CA ILE A 347 -24.70 -3.10 6.51
C ILE A 347 -25.83 -2.10 6.71
N GLY A 348 -26.41 -2.09 7.91
CA GLY A 348 -27.35 -1.08 8.38
C GLY A 348 -26.90 -0.48 9.71
N PRO A 349 -27.27 0.77 10.01
CA PRO A 349 -26.95 1.35 11.30
C PRO A 349 -27.88 0.84 12.41
N ASP A 350 -27.36 0.77 13.63
CA ASP A 350 -28.15 0.57 14.85
C ASP A 350 -27.48 1.26 16.05
N VAL A 351 -28.25 2.10 16.75
CA VAL A 351 -27.82 2.89 17.92
C VAL A 351 -28.04 2.13 19.24
N PHE A 352 -28.91 1.13 19.25
CA PHE A 352 -29.25 0.40 20.47
C PHE A 352 -28.27 -0.76 20.76
N LEU A 353 -27.54 -1.19 19.73
CA LEU A 353 -26.38 -2.06 19.89
C LEU A 353 -25.29 -1.32 20.67
N ASP A 354 -24.58 -2.04 21.53
CA ASP A 354 -23.38 -1.47 22.12
C ASP A 354 -22.30 -1.31 21.06
N THR A 355 -21.35 -0.42 21.32
CA THR A 355 -20.33 -0.03 20.34
C THR A 355 -19.43 -1.20 19.93
N ASN A 356 -19.39 -2.29 20.70
CA ASN A 356 -18.67 -3.53 20.39
C ASN A 356 -19.55 -4.70 19.94
N GLU A 357 -20.85 -4.48 19.76
CA GLU A 357 -21.79 -5.50 19.29
C GLU A 357 -21.98 -5.43 17.77
N LEU A 358 -22.25 -6.60 17.18
CA LEU A 358 -22.67 -6.77 15.80
C LEU A 358 -24.03 -7.47 15.76
N GLY A 359 -25.02 -6.81 15.20
CA GLY A 359 -26.34 -7.33 14.90
C GLY A 359 -26.28 -8.34 13.76
N ILE A 360 -26.55 -9.61 14.06
CA ILE A 360 -26.62 -10.69 13.07
C ILE A 360 -28.07 -11.14 12.89
N PRO A 361 -28.59 -11.15 11.64
CA PRO A 361 -29.87 -11.75 11.31
C PRO A 361 -30.00 -13.19 11.79
N GLU A 362 -31.16 -13.55 12.33
CA GLU A 362 -31.47 -14.92 12.74
C GLU A 362 -31.26 -15.95 11.61
N SER A 363 -31.52 -15.57 10.35
CA SER A 363 -31.28 -16.41 9.17
C SER A 363 -29.81 -16.80 9.00
N PHE A 364 -28.88 -15.92 9.35
CA PHE A 364 -27.45 -16.24 9.33
C PHE A 364 -27.04 -17.01 10.58
N ALA A 365 -27.62 -16.69 11.74
CA ALA A 365 -27.32 -17.37 13.00
C ALA A 365 -27.65 -18.87 12.96
N LYS A 366 -28.72 -19.28 12.25
CA LYS A 366 -29.08 -20.70 12.04
C LYS A 366 -28.10 -21.45 11.12
N LEU A 367 -27.54 -20.77 10.11
CA LEU A 367 -26.63 -21.40 9.15
C LEU A 367 -25.19 -21.48 9.65
N LEU A 368 -24.75 -20.48 10.41
CA LEU A 368 -23.41 -20.42 10.97
C LEU A 368 -23.35 -21.23 12.27
N THR A 369 -22.42 -22.19 12.32
CA THR A 369 -22.25 -23.08 13.46
C THR A 369 -20.90 -22.91 14.13
N VAL A 370 -20.88 -23.25 15.42
CA VAL A 370 -19.68 -23.28 16.27
C VAL A 370 -19.59 -24.69 16.87
N PRO A 371 -18.46 -25.41 16.69
CA PRO A 371 -18.27 -26.73 17.27
C PRO A 371 -17.99 -26.60 18.77
N GLU A 372 -18.97 -26.93 19.60
CA GLU A 372 -18.85 -26.88 21.06
C GLU A 372 -18.67 -28.32 21.61
N PRO A 373 -17.54 -28.64 22.27
CA PRO A 373 -17.41 -29.90 23.01
C PRO A 373 -18.41 -29.96 24.17
N VAL A 374 -19.02 -31.13 24.34
CA VAL A 374 -19.96 -31.39 25.42
C VAL A 374 -19.20 -31.66 26.71
N ILE A 375 -19.46 -30.84 27.72
CA ILE A 375 -18.88 -30.92 29.06
C ILE A 375 -20.01 -30.88 30.10
N ALA A 376 -19.70 -31.29 31.34
CA ALA A 376 -20.71 -31.39 32.40
C ALA A 376 -21.48 -30.06 32.64
N THR A 377 -20.83 -28.90 32.44
CA THR A 377 -21.45 -27.59 32.66
C THR A 377 -22.40 -27.15 31.54
N ASN A 378 -22.12 -27.51 30.28
CA ASN A 378 -22.93 -27.10 29.12
C ASN A 378 -23.86 -28.22 28.60
N LEU A 379 -23.83 -29.41 29.21
CA LEU A 379 -24.59 -30.58 28.77
C LEU A 379 -26.08 -30.27 28.54
N LYS A 380 -26.74 -29.63 29.51
CA LYS A 380 -28.15 -29.27 29.41
C LYS A 380 -28.45 -28.32 28.25
N GLU A 381 -27.57 -27.33 28.03
CA GLU A 381 -27.70 -26.39 26.91
C GLU A 381 -27.54 -27.09 25.57
N MET A 382 -26.55 -27.99 25.46
CA MET A 382 -26.27 -28.71 24.23
C MET A 382 -27.35 -29.74 23.91
N GLN A 383 -27.90 -30.43 24.92
CA GLN A 383 -29.04 -31.32 24.76
C GLN A 383 -30.26 -30.55 24.24
N ALA A 384 -30.57 -29.38 24.82
CA ALA A 384 -31.65 -28.53 24.34
C ALA A 384 -31.41 -28.05 22.89
N ALA A 385 -30.17 -27.69 22.53
CA ALA A 385 -29.83 -27.28 21.17
C ALA A 385 -30.01 -28.42 20.15
N VAL A 386 -29.62 -29.65 20.49
CA VAL A 386 -29.83 -30.84 19.64
C VAL A 386 -31.32 -31.15 19.50
N LEU A 387 -32.09 -31.06 20.59
CA LEU A 387 -33.56 -31.27 20.56
C LEU A 387 -34.28 -30.24 19.69
N ASN A 388 -33.81 -28.99 19.68
CA ASN A 388 -34.38 -27.92 18.85
C ASN A 388 -34.07 -28.08 17.35
N GLY A 389 -33.00 -28.82 17.00
CA GLY A 389 -32.60 -29.05 15.62
C GLY A 389 -32.12 -27.80 14.86
N PRO A 390 -31.99 -27.86 13.52
CA PRO A 390 -31.42 -26.79 12.71
C PRO A 390 -32.38 -25.62 12.39
N ASP A 391 -33.70 -25.84 12.46
CA ASP A 391 -34.69 -24.85 12.04
C ASP A 391 -35.11 -23.87 13.15
N VAL A 392 -35.04 -24.32 14.41
CA VAL A 392 -35.41 -23.52 15.59
C VAL A 392 -34.16 -22.90 16.20
N TYR A 393 -34.16 -21.58 16.40
CA TYR A 393 -33.07 -20.87 17.07
C TYR A 393 -33.43 -20.66 18.56
N PRO A 394 -32.51 -20.91 19.51
CA PRO A 394 -31.17 -21.50 19.35
C PRO A 394 -31.21 -23.04 19.22
N GLY A 395 -30.45 -23.58 18.29
CA GLY A 395 -30.48 -25.02 17.91
C GLY A 395 -29.11 -25.54 17.48
N ALA A 396 -29.08 -26.70 16.82
CA ALA A 396 -27.86 -27.36 16.35
C ALA A 396 -28.06 -28.09 15.01
N VAL A 397 -27.00 -28.14 14.20
CA VAL A 397 -27.05 -28.69 12.83
C VAL A 397 -26.48 -30.11 12.73
N ALA A 398 -25.47 -30.42 13.55
CA ALA A 398 -24.77 -31.71 13.49
C ALA A 398 -24.12 -32.06 14.83
N VAL A 399 -23.95 -33.36 15.07
CA VAL A 399 -23.15 -33.90 16.17
C VAL A 399 -22.00 -34.71 15.58
N GLU A 400 -20.80 -34.48 16.10
CA GLU A 400 -19.59 -35.23 15.76
C GLU A 400 -19.24 -36.19 16.90
N ASP A 401 -19.14 -37.47 16.55
CA ASP A 401 -18.66 -38.53 17.45
C ASP A 401 -17.32 -39.08 16.95
N TRP A 402 -16.38 -39.27 17.88
CA TRP A 402 -15.02 -39.75 17.59
C TRP A 402 -14.94 -41.23 17.93
N THR A 403 -15.40 -42.09 17.02
CA THR A 403 -15.21 -43.55 17.13
C THR A 403 -13.90 -43.98 16.46
N THR A 404 -13.39 -45.15 16.85
CA THR A 404 -12.07 -45.71 16.45
C THR A 404 -11.88 -45.90 14.93
N THR A 405 -12.95 -45.77 14.13
CA THR A 405 -12.96 -45.95 12.66
C THR A 405 -12.99 -44.66 11.85
N GLY A 406 -12.85 -43.50 12.49
CA GLY A 406 -12.78 -42.18 11.83
C GLY A 406 -13.98 -41.28 12.13
N ASN A 407 -13.87 -40.00 11.73
CA ASN A 407 -14.90 -38.98 11.97
C ASN A 407 -16.25 -39.38 11.35
N HIS A 408 -17.18 -39.85 12.19
CA HIS A 408 -18.59 -39.95 11.82
C HIS A 408 -19.27 -38.62 12.13
N ARG A 409 -19.42 -37.77 11.11
CA ARG A 409 -20.23 -36.56 11.19
C ARG A 409 -21.64 -36.90 10.73
N VAL A 410 -22.60 -36.90 11.65
CA VAL A 410 -24.02 -37.04 11.30
C VAL A 410 -24.47 -35.68 10.76
N ASN A 411 -24.35 -35.50 9.43
CA ASN A 411 -24.73 -34.26 8.76
C ASN A 411 -26.25 -34.22 8.53
N GLY A 412 -26.95 -33.33 9.23
CA GLY A 412 -28.39 -33.07 9.06
C GLY A 412 -28.82 -32.40 7.74
N SER A 413 -27.99 -32.38 6.69
CA SER A 413 -28.24 -31.57 5.47
C SER A 413 -28.38 -32.37 4.16
N SER A 414 -28.30 -33.70 4.18
CA SER A 414 -28.67 -34.51 3.01
C SER A 414 -30.13 -34.92 3.10
N LYS A 415 -30.93 -34.62 2.06
CA LYS A 415 -32.35 -34.96 1.88
C LYS A 415 -32.72 -36.46 2.01
N THR A 416 -31.79 -37.31 2.44
CA THR A 416 -31.98 -38.75 2.54
C THR A 416 -31.51 -39.37 3.85
N ASN A 417 -30.93 -38.62 4.81
CA ASN A 417 -30.60 -39.11 6.17
C ASN A 417 -30.35 -37.90 7.10
N GLY A 418 -31.40 -37.21 7.50
CA GLY A 418 -31.31 -36.15 8.53
C GLY A 418 -31.43 -36.73 9.94
N LEU A 419 -31.02 -35.95 10.95
CA LEU A 419 -31.54 -36.08 12.31
C LEU A 419 -33.07 -35.89 12.23
N HIS A 420 -33.81 -36.97 12.01
CA HIS A 420 -35.25 -36.95 12.21
C HIS A 420 -35.52 -36.73 13.70
N ASN A 421 -36.67 -36.14 14.03
CA ASN A 421 -37.14 -35.97 15.42
C ASN A 421 -37.10 -37.26 16.27
N GLY A 422 -36.92 -38.45 15.67
CA GLY A 422 -36.67 -39.71 16.35
C GLY A 422 -35.24 -39.94 16.87
N ASP A 423 -34.21 -39.39 16.22
CA ASP A 423 -32.79 -39.65 16.57
C ASP A 423 -32.17 -38.55 17.44
N ALA A 424 -32.74 -37.33 17.44
CA ALA A 424 -32.25 -36.21 18.26
C ALA A 424 -32.36 -36.51 19.77
N ALA A 425 -33.42 -37.23 20.18
CA ALA A 425 -33.59 -37.68 21.55
C ALA A 425 -32.58 -38.78 21.93
N SER A 426 -32.25 -39.67 21.00
CA SER A 426 -31.23 -40.72 21.15
C SER A 426 -29.82 -40.12 21.29
N GLU A 427 -29.46 -39.16 20.44
CA GLU A 427 -28.18 -38.47 20.52
C GLU A 427 -28.08 -37.61 21.79
N ALA A 428 -29.13 -36.85 22.15
CA ALA A 428 -29.19 -36.08 23.38
C ALA A 428 -29.10 -36.97 24.63
N ALA A 429 -29.75 -38.13 24.64
CA ALA A 429 -29.62 -39.13 25.71
C ALA A 429 -28.20 -39.73 25.76
N GLY A 430 -27.62 -40.06 24.61
CA GLY A 430 -26.27 -40.58 24.43
C GLY A 430 -25.13 -39.59 24.68
N MET A 431 -25.44 -38.31 24.93
CA MET A 431 -24.47 -37.31 25.44
C MET A 431 -24.23 -37.46 26.95
N SER A 432 -25.14 -38.13 27.67
CA SER A 432 -25.01 -38.40 29.12
C SER A 432 -24.08 -39.59 29.41
N GLY A 433 -23.80 -40.42 28.41
CA GLY A 433 -22.90 -41.58 28.48
C GLY A 433 -21.42 -41.19 28.43
N ILE A 434 -20.99 -40.28 29.29
CA ILE A 434 -19.58 -40.16 29.64
C ILE A 434 -19.28 -41.38 30.50
N SER A 435 -18.34 -42.25 30.08
CA SER A 435 -17.76 -43.38 30.85
C SER A 435 -18.34 -44.80 30.70
N SER A 436 -18.44 -45.36 29.48
CA SER A 436 -18.45 -46.84 29.36
C SER A 436 -17.79 -47.47 28.13
N ALA A 437 -17.25 -46.70 27.16
CA ALA A 437 -16.57 -47.30 26.01
C ALA A 437 -15.37 -46.46 25.51
N GLY A 438 -14.25 -46.48 26.23
CA GLY A 438 -12.89 -46.34 25.68
C GLY A 438 -12.47 -45.08 24.89
N THR A 439 -13.34 -44.11 24.60
CA THR A 439 -12.99 -42.92 23.81
C THR A 439 -12.67 -41.72 24.70
N SER A 440 -11.42 -41.25 24.63
CA SER A 440 -10.88 -40.11 25.39
C SER A 440 -11.40 -38.74 24.94
N VAL A 441 -12.20 -38.66 23.87
CA VAL A 441 -12.58 -37.39 23.23
C VAL A 441 -14.08 -37.13 23.41
N PRO A 442 -14.48 -35.98 23.98
CA PRO A 442 -15.90 -35.65 24.13
C PRO A 442 -16.56 -35.42 22.76
N LYS A 443 -17.84 -35.77 22.66
CA LYS A 443 -18.69 -35.43 21.50
C LYS A 443 -18.70 -33.92 21.28
N ARG A 444 -18.79 -33.49 20.01
CA ARG A 444 -18.87 -32.07 19.64
C ARG A 444 -20.21 -31.78 18.98
N VAL A 445 -20.92 -30.77 19.48
CA VAL A 445 -22.18 -30.31 18.91
C VAL A 445 -21.93 -29.05 18.09
N HIS A 446 -22.31 -29.07 16.81
CA HIS A 446 -22.30 -27.90 15.93
C HIS A 446 -23.55 -27.06 16.18
N ARG A 447 -23.53 -26.30 17.28
CA ARG A 447 -24.62 -25.40 17.68
C ARG A 447 -24.68 -24.16 16.78
N HIS A 448 -25.84 -23.54 16.68
CA HIS A 448 -26.01 -22.23 16.04
C HIS A 448 -25.15 -21.15 16.71
N LEU A 449 -24.82 -20.12 15.93
CA LEU A 449 -24.16 -18.91 16.42
C LEU A 449 -25.11 -18.17 17.36
N ARG A 450 -24.70 -17.93 18.61
CA ARG A 450 -25.57 -17.33 19.65
C ARG A 450 -25.13 -15.91 20.01
N THR A 451 -26.03 -15.20 20.71
CA THR A 451 -25.68 -13.89 21.29
C THR A 451 -24.56 -14.07 22.33
N GLY A 452 -23.53 -13.23 22.24
CA GLY A 452 -22.32 -13.30 23.07
C GLY A 452 -21.16 -14.08 22.44
N ASP A 453 -21.37 -14.83 21.35
CA ASP A 453 -20.23 -15.36 20.57
C ASP A 453 -19.44 -14.21 19.93
N VAL A 454 -18.16 -14.45 19.61
CA VAL A 454 -17.28 -13.43 19.02
C VAL A 454 -17.05 -13.74 17.55
N VAL A 455 -17.14 -12.73 16.70
CA VAL A 455 -16.93 -12.86 15.24
C VAL A 455 -15.99 -11.77 14.72
N LEU A 456 -15.23 -12.08 13.68
CA LEU A 456 -14.39 -11.10 12.98
C LEU A 456 -15.20 -10.41 11.89
N PHE A 457 -15.26 -9.09 11.95
CA PHE A 457 -15.98 -8.24 11.02
C PHE A 457 -15.01 -7.41 10.18
N ASN A 458 -15.14 -7.50 8.86
CA ASN A 458 -14.15 -7.00 7.91
C ASN A 458 -14.79 -6.21 6.76
N ARG A 459 -14.30 -4.99 6.50
CA ARG A 459 -14.62 -4.20 5.31
C ARG A 459 -13.51 -4.33 4.25
N GLN A 460 -13.90 -4.60 3.02
CA GLN A 460 -12.99 -4.57 1.87
C GLN A 460 -13.06 -3.19 1.20
N PRO A 461 -11.93 -2.55 0.86
CA PRO A 461 -10.54 -2.99 1.05
C PRO A 461 -10.01 -2.80 2.49
N THR A 462 -9.28 -3.79 3.00
CA THR A 462 -8.67 -3.76 4.34
C THR A 462 -7.30 -3.04 4.28
N LEU A 463 -7.26 -1.75 4.63
CA LEU A 463 -6.04 -0.92 4.54
C LEU A 463 -5.23 -0.89 5.84
N HIS A 464 -5.84 -1.14 6.99
CA HIS A 464 -5.16 -1.17 8.28
C HIS A 464 -5.79 -2.22 9.17
N ARG A 465 -5.12 -2.61 10.26
CA ARG A 465 -5.63 -3.67 11.15
C ARG A 465 -7.02 -3.37 11.70
N VAL A 466 -7.33 -2.11 11.98
CA VAL A 466 -8.66 -1.69 12.50
C VAL A 466 -9.80 -1.85 11.47
N SER A 467 -9.50 -2.10 10.19
CA SER A 467 -10.52 -2.47 9.20
C SER A 467 -10.99 -3.94 9.32
N ILE A 468 -10.38 -4.73 10.22
CA ILE A 468 -10.83 -6.05 10.66
C ILE A 468 -10.78 -6.11 12.20
N MET A 469 -11.95 -6.13 12.84
CA MET A 469 -12.05 -6.19 14.31
C MET A 469 -13.02 -7.27 14.72
N ALA A 470 -12.87 -7.76 15.94
CA ALA A 470 -13.82 -8.64 16.57
C ALA A 470 -14.98 -7.86 17.19
N HIS A 471 -16.19 -8.42 17.08
CA HIS A 471 -17.40 -7.90 17.71
C HIS A 471 -18.15 -9.04 18.40
N LYS A 472 -18.87 -8.69 19.46
CA LYS A 472 -19.79 -9.61 20.14
C LYS A 472 -21.08 -9.71 19.36
N VAL A 473 -21.52 -10.93 19.09
CA VAL A 473 -22.73 -11.18 18.31
C VAL A 473 -23.95 -10.82 19.14
N ARG A 474 -24.87 -10.07 18.52
CA ARG A 474 -26.23 -9.87 18.99
C ARG A 474 -27.17 -10.39 17.91
N VAL A 475 -27.93 -11.45 18.19
CA VAL A 475 -28.87 -11.99 17.20
C VAL A 475 -30.13 -11.13 17.18
N LEU A 476 -30.49 -10.64 16.00
CA LEU A 476 -31.64 -9.77 15.78
C LEU A 476 -32.75 -10.55 15.04
N PRO A 477 -33.92 -10.76 15.68
CA PRO A 477 -35.06 -11.42 15.04
C PRO A 477 -35.61 -10.57 13.89
N LYS A 478 -36.09 -11.21 12.81
CA LYS A 478 -36.75 -10.60 11.64
C LYS A 478 -35.91 -9.65 10.77
N ASP A 479 -34.70 -9.29 11.18
CA ASP A 479 -33.77 -8.54 10.36
C ASP A 479 -33.18 -9.40 9.22
N ARG A 480 -32.69 -8.73 8.17
CA ARG A 480 -32.08 -9.37 6.99
C ARG A 480 -30.68 -8.85 6.67
N THR A 481 -30.27 -7.74 7.29
CA THR A 481 -28.98 -7.08 7.07
C THR A 481 -28.13 -7.13 8.33
N LEU A 482 -26.81 -6.99 8.17
CA LEU A 482 -25.91 -6.87 9.32
C LEU A 482 -26.06 -5.48 9.92
N ARG A 483 -26.18 -5.36 11.24
CA ARG A 483 -26.29 -4.06 11.91
C ARG A 483 -25.11 -3.77 12.81
N PHE A 484 -24.58 -2.55 12.80
CA PHE A 484 -23.56 -2.15 13.77
C PHE A 484 -23.63 -0.65 14.10
N HIS A 485 -22.94 -0.29 15.17
CA HIS A 485 -22.97 1.04 15.75
C HIS A 485 -22.12 2.08 15.00
N TYR A 486 -22.61 3.32 14.89
CA TYR A 486 -21.96 4.45 14.19
C TYR A 486 -20.53 4.76 14.64
N ALA A 487 -20.22 4.49 15.91
CA ALA A 487 -18.89 4.74 16.48
C ALA A 487 -17.77 4.01 15.74
N ASN A 488 -18.09 2.91 15.04
CA ASN A 488 -17.13 2.12 14.28
C ASN A 488 -17.01 2.54 12.81
N CYS A 489 -17.83 3.47 12.32
CA CYS A 489 -17.79 3.92 10.91
C CYS A 489 -16.41 4.47 10.52
N GLY A 490 -15.77 5.25 11.41
CA GLY A 490 -14.42 5.76 11.17
C GLY A 490 -13.37 4.65 11.08
N SER A 491 -13.56 3.54 11.80
CA SER A 491 -12.64 2.40 11.80
C SER A 491 -12.68 1.59 10.50
N TYR A 492 -13.87 1.43 9.93
CA TYR A 492 -14.06 0.71 8.67
C TYR A 492 -14.04 1.64 7.44
N ASN A 493 -14.06 2.96 7.66
CA ASN A 493 -14.33 3.98 6.64
C ASN A 493 -15.64 3.70 5.89
N ALA A 494 -16.70 3.36 6.64
CA ALA A 494 -18.02 2.95 6.11
C ALA A 494 -19.05 4.08 6.21
N ASP A 495 -19.97 4.15 5.24
CA ASP A 495 -20.93 5.24 5.06
C ASP A 495 -22.41 4.80 4.87
N PHE A 496 -22.72 3.51 5.06
CA PHE A 496 -24.09 2.94 5.04
C PHE A 496 -24.90 3.24 3.76
N ASP A 497 -24.25 3.33 2.60
CA ASP A 497 -24.86 3.62 1.30
C ASP A 497 -25.17 2.37 0.44
N GLY A 498 -24.97 1.17 1.02
CA GLY A 498 -25.01 -0.11 0.30
C GLY A 498 -23.75 -0.95 0.46
N ASP A 499 -22.76 -0.45 1.20
CA ASP A 499 -21.58 -1.18 1.65
C ASP A 499 -21.87 -2.62 2.11
N GLU A 500 -21.08 -3.58 1.63
CA GLU A 500 -21.11 -4.97 2.08
C GLU A 500 -19.90 -5.28 2.97
N MET A 501 -20.13 -5.98 4.07
CA MET A 501 -19.07 -6.42 4.97
C MET A 501 -19.11 -7.92 5.23
N ASN A 502 -17.93 -8.50 5.49
CA ASN A 502 -17.78 -9.93 5.74
C ASN A 502 -17.73 -10.22 7.24
N VAL A 503 -18.40 -11.29 7.64
CA VAL A 503 -18.32 -11.86 8.99
C VAL A 503 -17.63 -13.20 8.90
N HIS A 504 -16.63 -13.43 9.75
CA HIS A 504 -15.94 -14.71 9.87
C HIS A 504 -16.12 -15.23 11.29
N VAL A 505 -16.56 -16.48 11.43
CA VAL A 505 -16.81 -17.11 12.74
C VAL A 505 -15.61 -17.98 13.14
N PRO A 506 -14.82 -17.59 14.15
CA PRO A 506 -13.73 -18.41 14.66
C PRO A 506 -14.25 -19.73 15.20
N GLN A 507 -13.64 -20.85 14.79
CA GLN A 507 -14.11 -22.20 15.13
C GLN A 507 -13.43 -22.77 16.37
N ASP A 508 -12.15 -22.44 16.58
CA ASP A 508 -11.36 -22.93 17.71
C ASP A 508 -11.40 -21.96 18.91
N TYR A 509 -11.28 -22.49 20.12
CA TYR A 509 -11.22 -21.65 21.33
C TYR A 509 -10.03 -20.70 21.35
N LEU A 510 -8.87 -21.11 20.82
CA LEU A 510 -7.70 -20.23 20.72
C LEU A 510 -8.00 -19.01 19.85
N ALA A 511 -8.61 -19.23 18.68
CA ALA A 511 -8.97 -18.14 17.78
C ALA A 511 -10.07 -17.23 18.36
N ARG A 512 -11.01 -17.79 19.15
CA ARG A 512 -12.01 -17.02 19.89
C ARG A 512 -11.37 -16.17 20.98
N ALA A 513 -10.42 -16.73 21.74
CA ALA A 513 -9.67 -16.02 22.77
C ALA A 513 -8.82 -14.89 22.17
N GLU A 514 -8.11 -15.14 21.06
CA GLU A 514 -7.39 -14.09 20.33
C GLU A 514 -8.34 -12.99 19.82
N ALA A 515 -9.52 -13.36 19.31
CA ALA A 515 -10.50 -12.39 18.86
C ALA A 515 -11.02 -11.51 20.01
N GLU A 516 -11.33 -12.08 21.16
CA GLU A 516 -11.82 -11.35 22.33
C GLU A 516 -10.73 -10.51 23.00
N GLU A 517 -9.52 -11.04 23.12
CA GLU A 517 -8.44 -10.40 23.87
C GLU A 517 -7.55 -9.46 23.02
N LEU A 518 -7.43 -9.68 21.72
CA LEU A 518 -6.53 -8.85 20.89
C LEU A 518 -7.29 -7.98 19.90
N LEU A 519 -8.40 -8.47 19.35
CA LEU A 519 -9.08 -7.85 18.20
C LEU A 519 -10.41 -7.18 18.52
N LEU A 520 -10.91 -7.28 19.76
CA LEU A 520 -12.19 -6.68 20.13
C LEU A 520 -12.19 -5.19 19.85
N SER A 521 -13.26 -4.68 19.24
CA SER A 521 -13.38 -3.28 18.85
C SER A 521 -13.18 -2.29 20.02
N SER A 522 -13.55 -2.67 21.25
CA SER A 522 -13.28 -1.92 22.49
C SER A 522 -11.79 -1.66 22.70
N LYS A 523 -10.91 -2.60 22.34
CA LYS A 523 -9.45 -2.47 22.48
C LYS A 523 -8.82 -1.61 21.36
N HIS A 524 -9.54 -1.39 20.27
CA HIS A 524 -9.10 -0.60 19.12
C HIS A 524 -9.73 0.80 19.08
N TYR A 525 -9.81 1.47 20.23
CA TYR A 525 -10.18 2.90 20.30
C TYR A 525 -9.12 3.80 19.65
N ILE A 526 -7.84 3.43 19.79
CA ILE A 526 -6.68 4.20 19.35
C ILE A 526 -6.01 3.54 18.13
N VAL A 527 -5.61 4.33 17.15
CA VAL A 527 -4.86 3.87 15.97
C VAL A 527 -3.38 3.75 16.31
N PRO A 528 -2.74 2.61 16.01
CA PRO A 528 -1.32 2.40 16.30
C PRO A 528 -0.38 3.30 15.50
N THR A 529 -0.82 3.83 14.36
CA THR A 529 -0.02 4.71 13.50
C THR A 529 0.36 6.02 14.20
N SER A 530 -0.59 6.63 14.91
CA SER A 530 -0.44 8.02 15.41
C SER A 530 -0.77 8.17 16.88
N GLY A 531 -1.30 7.14 17.55
CA GLY A 531 -1.85 7.25 18.90
C GLY A 531 -3.12 8.11 18.95
N ALA A 532 -3.79 8.33 17.82
CA ALA A 532 -5.02 9.10 17.74
C ALA A 532 -6.25 8.20 17.95
N PRO A 533 -7.29 8.66 18.67
CA PRO A 533 -8.59 8.00 18.66
C PRO A 533 -9.19 7.93 17.25
N ILE A 534 -9.83 6.82 16.92
CA ILE A 534 -10.57 6.62 15.64
C ILE A 534 -12.06 6.33 15.84
N ARG A 535 -12.42 5.76 17.00
CA ARG A 535 -13.80 5.52 17.38
C ARG A 535 -14.37 6.74 18.09
N GLY A 536 -15.63 7.06 17.85
CA GLY A 536 -16.30 8.19 18.48
C GLY A 536 -17.67 8.45 17.88
N LEU A 537 -18.51 9.18 18.60
CA LEU A 537 -19.85 9.52 18.12
C LEU A 537 -19.78 10.58 17.02
N ILE A 538 -20.74 10.52 16.10
CA ILE A 538 -20.79 11.37 14.91
C ILE A 538 -22.18 11.97 14.71
N GLN A 539 -22.26 13.05 13.93
CA GLN A 539 -23.50 13.66 13.43
C GLN A 539 -24.47 14.04 14.56
N ASP A 540 -25.68 13.49 14.55
CA ASP A 540 -26.79 13.82 15.46
C ASP A 540 -26.40 13.70 16.93
N HIS A 541 -25.57 12.72 17.27
CA HIS A 541 -25.06 12.56 18.64
C HIS A 541 -24.29 13.79 19.11
N ILE A 542 -23.50 14.41 18.23
CA ILE A 542 -22.71 15.60 18.55
C ILE A 542 -23.63 16.80 18.71
N ALA A 543 -24.58 16.99 17.79
CA ALA A 543 -25.56 18.08 17.89
C ALA A 543 -26.39 17.95 19.17
N ALA A 544 -26.90 16.76 19.47
CA ALA A 544 -27.66 16.45 20.68
C ALA A 544 -26.84 16.66 21.95
N ALA A 545 -25.59 16.17 22.00
CA ALA A 545 -24.72 16.36 23.16
C ALA A 545 -24.43 17.84 23.43
N THR A 546 -24.23 18.63 22.37
CA THR A 546 -24.03 20.08 22.48
C THR A 546 -25.30 20.73 23.00
N LEU A 547 -26.47 20.39 22.46
CA LEU A 547 -27.75 20.92 22.94
C LEU A 547 -28.01 20.56 24.40
N LEU A 548 -27.80 19.30 24.77
CA LEU A 548 -27.98 18.78 26.13
C LEU A 548 -27.09 19.48 27.16
N SER A 549 -25.84 19.77 26.80
CA SER A 549 -24.83 20.33 27.72
C SER A 549 -24.81 21.85 27.76
N ARG A 550 -25.72 22.54 27.06
CA ARG A 550 -25.90 23.99 27.18
C ARG A 550 -26.32 24.39 28.60
N ARG A 551 -26.01 25.64 28.97
CA ARG A 551 -26.40 26.21 30.26
C ARG A 551 -27.93 26.35 30.40
N ASP A 552 -28.62 26.56 29.29
CA ASP A 552 -30.07 26.82 29.25
C ASP A 552 -30.92 25.53 29.27
N THR A 553 -30.29 24.36 29.28
CA THR A 553 -31.00 23.07 29.27
C THR A 553 -31.27 22.59 30.69
N PHE A 554 -32.52 22.71 31.10
CA PHE A 554 -33.04 22.24 32.37
C PHE A 554 -34.04 21.10 32.16
N MET A 555 -34.05 20.16 33.09
CA MET A 555 -34.94 18.99 33.09
C MET A 555 -35.62 18.84 34.44
N GLU A 556 -36.84 18.33 34.42
CA GLU A 556 -37.54 17.89 35.61
C GLU A 556 -36.97 16.56 36.13
N ARG A 557 -37.39 16.14 37.34
CA ARG A 557 -36.86 14.92 37.97
C ARG A 557 -37.19 13.69 37.15
N GLU A 558 -38.42 13.62 36.65
CA GLU A 558 -38.98 12.51 35.88
C GLU A 558 -38.17 12.32 34.60
N GLU A 559 -37.98 13.40 33.84
CA GLU A 559 -37.18 13.41 32.62
C GLU A 559 -35.72 13.03 32.88
N PHE A 560 -35.10 13.62 33.91
CA PHE A 560 -33.73 13.30 34.30
C PHE A 560 -33.57 11.80 34.61
N THR A 561 -34.48 11.22 35.41
CA THR A 561 -34.42 9.80 35.77
C THR A 561 -34.67 8.89 34.58
N GLN A 562 -35.59 9.25 33.69
CA GLN A 562 -35.89 8.48 32.50
C GLN A 562 -34.68 8.44 31.55
N PHE A 563 -34.03 9.58 31.31
CA PHE A 563 -32.83 9.61 30.46
C PHE A 563 -31.65 8.88 31.09
N LEU A 564 -31.45 9.00 32.41
CA LEU A 564 -30.41 8.26 33.11
C LEU A 564 -30.62 6.75 32.99
N TYR A 565 -31.85 6.27 33.22
CA TYR A 565 -32.20 4.87 33.07
C TYR A 565 -32.00 4.39 31.63
N ALA A 566 -32.57 5.09 30.65
CA ALA A 566 -32.50 4.71 29.24
C ALA A 566 -31.05 4.65 28.70
N ALA A 567 -30.17 5.52 29.19
CA ALA A 567 -28.75 5.50 28.81
C ALA A 567 -28.00 4.29 29.41
N THR A 568 -28.35 3.88 30.62
CA THR A 568 -27.52 2.99 31.46
C THR A 568 -28.15 1.64 31.79
N GLU A 569 -29.39 1.35 31.36
CA GLU A 569 -30.13 0.11 31.64
C GLU A 569 -29.28 -1.15 31.39
N LYS A 570 -28.73 -1.30 30.18
CA LYS A 570 -27.86 -2.43 29.83
C LYS A 570 -26.66 -2.56 30.77
N LEU A 571 -26.09 -1.44 31.19
CA LEU A 571 -24.90 -1.40 32.04
C LEU A 571 -25.22 -1.87 33.47
N MET A 572 -26.39 -1.50 33.98
CA MET A 572 -26.83 -1.83 35.34
C MET A 572 -27.33 -3.27 35.45
N ASN A 573 -27.80 -3.85 34.34
CA ASN A 573 -28.22 -5.26 34.27
C ASN A 573 -27.05 -6.24 34.08
N CYS A 574 -25.80 -5.76 34.04
CA CYS A 574 -24.61 -6.61 33.97
C CYS A 574 -24.34 -7.32 35.32
N PRO A 575 -23.99 -8.62 35.32
CA PRO A 575 -23.67 -9.37 36.55
C PRO A 575 -22.57 -8.72 37.41
N ALA A 576 -21.57 -8.12 36.76
CA ALA A 576 -20.45 -7.43 37.42
C ALA A 576 -20.86 -6.16 38.20
N ARG A 577 -22.09 -5.67 38.01
CA ARG A 577 -22.62 -4.43 38.61
C ARG A 577 -23.93 -4.67 39.36
N HIS A 578 -24.26 -5.94 39.60
CA HIS A 578 -25.44 -6.35 40.31
C HIS A 578 -25.39 -5.81 41.75
N GLY A 579 -26.34 -4.94 42.12
CA GLY A 579 -26.40 -4.29 43.43
C GLY A 579 -25.93 -2.82 43.46
N THR A 580 -25.39 -2.28 42.36
CA THR A 580 -25.10 -0.84 42.24
C THR A 580 -26.40 -0.05 42.22
N LYS A 581 -26.51 1.03 43.01
CA LYS A 581 -27.69 1.90 43.06
C LYS A 581 -27.49 3.14 42.20
N TYR A 582 -28.57 3.59 41.55
CA TYR A 582 -28.61 4.89 40.92
C TYR A 582 -28.46 6.00 41.96
N ILE A 583 -27.49 6.88 41.77
CA ILE A 583 -27.33 8.09 42.58
C ILE A 583 -27.85 9.26 41.75
N ILE A 584 -28.99 9.82 42.18
CA ILE A 584 -29.54 11.04 41.61
C ILE A 584 -28.91 12.22 42.38
N PRO A 585 -28.17 13.12 41.71
CA PRO A 585 -27.58 14.28 42.37
C PRO A 585 -28.67 15.24 42.86
N GLU A 586 -28.33 16.13 43.78
CA GLU A 586 -29.22 17.23 44.17
C GLU A 586 -29.55 18.15 42.98
N PRO A 587 -30.77 18.74 42.92
CA PRO A 587 -31.15 19.64 41.84
C PRO A 587 -30.25 20.89 41.82
N ALA A 588 -29.91 21.37 40.63
CA ALA A 588 -29.13 22.60 40.46
C ALA A 588 -29.94 23.85 40.87
N LEU A 589 -31.25 23.83 40.63
CA LEU A 589 -32.17 24.88 41.05
C LEU A 589 -33.21 24.28 41.99
N TYR A 590 -33.37 24.87 43.18
CA TYR A 590 -34.34 24.43 44.18
C TYR A 590 -35.67 25.19 44.13
N LYS A 591 -35.64 26.47 43.72
CA LYS A 591 -36.80 27.37 43.60
C LYS A 591 -36.71 28.14 42.27
N PRO A 592 -37.83 28.44 41.58
CA PRO A 592 -39.22 28.14 41.95
C PRO A 592 -39.61 26.67 41.81
N GLN A 593 -38.90 25.92 40.96
CA GLN A 593 -39.08 24.48 40.77
C GLN A 593 -37.73 23.75 40.89
N ARG A 594 -37.79 22.45 41.21
CA ARG A 594 -36.60 21.61 41.31
C ARG A 594 -36.18 21.16 39.92
N LEU A 595 -35.05 21.70 39.43
CA LEU A 595 -34.56 21.43 38.09
C LEU A 595 -33.11 20.92 38.11
N TRP A 596 -32.84 19.98 37.22
CA TRP A 596 -31.51 19.43 36.96
C TRP A 596 -30.99 19.93 35.62
N THR A 597 -29.67 19.95 35.48
CA THR A 597 -29.00 20.35 34.22
C THR A 597 -28.55 19.14 33.43
N GLY A 598 -28.40 19.28 32.11
CA GLY A 598 -27.82 18.21 31.30
C GLY A 598 -26.37 17.87 31.65
N LYS A 599 -25.61 18.83 32.20
CA LYS A 599 -24.25 18.60 32.73
C LYS A 599 -24.24 17.64 33.93
N GLN A 600 -25.23 17.76 34.82
CA GLN A 600 -25.42 16.83 35.94
C GLN A 600 -25.77 15.42 35.45
N LEU A 601 -26.53 15.30 34.36
CA LEU A 601 -26.90 14.00 33.79
C LEU A 601 -25.68 13.27 33.24
N ILE A 602 -24.80 13.97 32.51
CA ILE A 602 -23.54 13.39 32.03
C ILE A 602 -22.64 12.96 33.20
N SER A 603 -22.62 13.75 34.27
CA SER A 603 -21.87 13.42 35.50
C SER A 603 -22.42 12.16 36.19
N ALA A 604 -23.74 12.00 36.24
CA ALA A 604 -24.39 10.81 36.79
C ALA A 604 -24.11 9.55 35.94
N ILE A 605 -24.08 9.68 34.62
CA ILE A 605 -23.69 8.57 33.72
C ILE A 605 -22.22 8.19 33.95
N LEU A 606 -21.32 9.17 34.07
CA LEU A 606 -19.91 8.90 34.35
C LEU A 606 -19.74 8.21 35.71
N PHE A 607 -20.55 8.57 36.72
CA PHE A 607 -20.58 7.91 38.02
C PHE A 607 -20.95 6.42 37.90
N VAL A 608 -21.96 6.11 37.08
CA VAL A 608 -22.35 4.73 36.81
C VAL A 608 -21.23 4.00 36.06
N VAL A 609 -20.62 4.61 35.04
CA VAL A 609 -19.52 4.01 34.26
C VAL A 609 -18.29 3.65 35.12
N ARG A 610 -17.84 4.56 36.00
CA ARG A 610 -16.63 4.37 36.83
C ARG A 610 -16.74 3.26 37.88
N ASN A 611 -17.95 2.80 38.22
CA ASN A 611 -18.21 1.66 39.10
C ASN A 611 -17.36 1.65 40.38
N GLY A 612 -17.38 2.73 41.15
CA GLY A 612 -16.67 2.84 42.44
C GLY A 612 -15.20 3.27 42.38
N ARG A 613 -14.55 3.32 41.21
CA ARG A 613 -13.19 3.88 41.05
C ARG A 613 -13.16 5.39 41.35
N PRO A 614 -12.03 6.08 41.60
CA PRO A 614 -11.97 7.53 41.86
C PRO A 614 -12.46 8.39 40.68
N GLY A 615 -12.76 9.67 40.93
CA GLY A 615 -13.35 10.56 39.92
C GLY A 615 -12.31 11.29 39.07
N LEU A 616 -12.57 11.39 37.76
CA LEU A 616 -11.66 11.97 36.79
C LEU A 616 -11.57 13.51 36.87
N ASN A 617 -10.36 14.03 36.72
CA ASN A 617 -10.05 15.44 36.50
C ASN A 617 -9.63 15.67 35.04
N LEU A 618 -10.25 16.64 34.35
CA LEU A 618 -9.91 16.96 32.96
C LEU A 618 -10.16 18.44 32.66
N GLU A 619 -9.21 19.05 31.95
CA GLU A 619 -9.35 20.36 31.32
C GLU A 619 -9.10 20.23 29.82
N ALA A 620 -10.12 20.53 29.02
CA ALA A 620 -10.08 20.40 27.56
C ALA A 620 -10.77 21.57 26.88
N GLY A 621 -10.26 22.00 25.72
CA GLY A 621 -10.90 23.05 24.91
C GLY A 621 -12.02 22.49 24.03
N THR A 622 -13.08 23.26 23.83
CA THR A 622 -14.15 22.94 22.88
C THR A 622 -13.75 23.27 21.44
N ARG A 623 -14.34 22.59 20.47
CA ARG A 623 -14.29 23.02 19.06
C ARG A 623 -15.16 24.25 18.84
N THR A 624 -16.29 24.30 19.54
CA THR A 624 -17.26 25.40 19.44
C THR A 624 -16.63 26.69 19.95
N LYS A 625 -16.70 27.76 19.14
CA LYS A 625 -16.02 29.03 19.44
C LYS A 625 -16.68 29.76 20.60
N SER A 626 -15.88 30.43 21.41
CA SER A 626 -16.31 31.27 22.55
C SER A 626 -17.32 32.35 22.18
N ASN A 627 -17.30 32.86 20.93
CA ASN A 627 -18.26 33.87 20.46
C ASN A 627 -19.69 33.32 20.32
N VAL A 628 -19.87 32.00 20.21
CA VAL A 628 -21.19 31.36 19.97
C VAL A 628 -21.83 30.90 21.28
N ILE A 629 -21.02 30.39 22.22
CA ILE A 629 -21.49 29.77 23.48
C ILE A 629 -21.07 30.54 24.74
N GLY A 630 -20.27 31.60 24.61
CA GLY A 630 -19.67 32.34 25.72
C GLY A 630 -18.25 31.85 26.05
N LYS A 631 -17.43 32.74 26.64
CA LYS A 631 -16.03 32.43 26.99
C LYS A 631 -15.91 31.29 27.99
N GLU A 632 -16.79 31.24 28.99
CA GLU A 632 -16.72 30.25 30.07
C GLU A 632 -17.10 28.82 29.62
N GLU A 633 -17.99 28.69 28.63
CA GLU A 633 -18.44 27.40 28.08
C GLU A 633 -17.48 26.84 27.01
N SER A 634 -16.44 27.58 26.65
CA SER A 634 -15.42 27.12 25.70
C SER A 634 -14.35 26.21 26.32
N LEU A 635 -14.33 26.11 27.65
CA LEU A 635 -13.45 25.24 28.40
C LEU A 635 -14.27 24.16 29.12
N ILE A 636 -13.99 22.91 28.80
CA ILE A 636 -14.57 21.74 29.45
C ILE A 636 -13.77 21.45 30.71
N LEU A 637 -14.46 21.49 31.85
CA LEU A 637 -13.88 21.28 33.16
C LEU A 637 -14.59 20.13 33.89
N PHE A 638 -13.88 19.01 34.03
CA PHE A 638 -14.25 17.94 34.93
C PHE A 638 -13.40 17.99 36.19
N ARG A 639 -14.06 17.95 37.35
CA ARG A 639 -13.39 17.84 38.65
C ARG A 639 -14.04 16.71 39.45
N HIS A 640 -13.24 15.75 39.90
CA HIS A 640 -13.71 14.57 40.63
C HIS A 640 -14.87 13.81 39.95
N GLY A 641 -14.90 13.82 38.61
CA GLY A 641 -15.96 13.20 37.80
C GLY A 641 -17.23 14.03 37.62
N LEU A 642 -17.27 15.28 38.08
CA LEU A 642 -18.38 16.21 37.86
C LEU A 642 -18.06 17.19 36.73
N LEU A 643 -18.96 17.30 35.76
CA LEU A 643 -18.89 18.28 34.67
C LEU A 643 -19.38 19.64 35.18
N LEU A 644 -18.45 20.56 35.42
CA LEU A 644 -18.76 21.86 36.01
C LEU A 644 -18.98 22.95 34.94
N ARG A 645 -18.19 22.92 33.87
CA ARG A 645 -18.22 23.93 32.79
C ARG A 645 -17.98 23.29 31.44
N GLY A 646 -18.49 23.93 30.41
CA GLY A 646 -18.20 23.60 29.02
C GLY A 646 -19.28 22.78 28.33
N VAL A 647 -19.35 22.97 27.01
CA VAL A 647 -20.28 22.24 26.14
C VAL A 647 -19.58 21.04 25.53
N ILE A 648 -20.28 19.90 25.49
CA ILE A 648 -19.80 18.66 24.90
C ILE A 648 -20.04 18.69 23.39
N ASP A 649 -18.96 18.69 22.62
CA ASP A 649 -18.99 18.67 21.15
C ASP A 649 -18.09 17.55 20.58
N LYS A 650 -17.77 17.63 19.28
CA LYS A 650 -16.91 16.65 18.60
C LYS A 650 -15.53 16.49 19.24
N SER A 651 -14.98 17.53 19.88
CA SER A 651 -13.70 17.45 20.59
C SER A 651 -13.74 16.53 21.81
N SER A 652 -14.94 16.20 22.30
CA SER A 652 -15.17 15.38 23.49
C SER A 652 -15.62 13.96 23.16
N LEU A 653 -16.71 13.82 22.41
CA LEU A 653 -17.34 12.52 22.11
C LEU A 653 -16.92 11.93 20.77
N GLY A 654 -16.37 12.76 19.88
CA GLY A 654 -15.85 12.29 18.59
C GLY A 654 -14.49 11.63 18.73
N ALA A 655 -13.94 11.21 17.59
CA ALA A 655 -12.57 10.72 17.47
C ALA A 655 -11.56 11.87 17.66
N ALA A 656 -11.43 12.37 18.90
CA ALA A 656 -10.67 13.56 19.25
C ALA A 656 -9.63 13.27 20.33
N MET A 657 -8.44 13.83 20.14
CA MET A 657 -7.34 13.70 21.10
C MET A 657 -7.64 14.50 22.37
N TYR A 658 -7.22 13.96 23.53
CA TYR A 658 -7.42 14.56 24.86
C TYR A 658 -8.88 14.91 25.25
N GLY A 659 -9.86 14.37 24.53
CA GLY A 659 -11.28 14.48 24.89
C GLY A 659 -11.64 13.56 26.06
N ILE A 660 -12.86 13.73 26.59
CA ILE A 660 -13.34 12.97 27.76
C ILE A 660 -13.31 11.45 27.55
N VAL A 661 -13.66 10.97 26.36
CA VAL A 661 -13.66 9.52 26.05
C VAL A 661 -12.22 8.98 26.05
N HIS A 662 -11.26 9.74 25.54
CA HIS A 662 -9.85 9.36 25.56
C HIS A 662 -9.27 9.41 26.97
N ALA A 663 -9.69 10.38 27.80
CA ALA A 663 -9.30 10.44 29.20
C ALA A 663 -9.87 9.27 30.01
N ILE A 664 -11.11 8.85 29.74
CA ILE A 664 -11.74 7.65 30.33
C ILE A 664 -11.01 6.38 29.89
N GLN A 665 -10.62 6.27 28.61
CA GLN A 665 -9.81 5.15 28.10
C GLN A 665 -8.51 5.01 28.88
N GLU A 666 -7.81 6.13 29.10
CA GLU A 666 -6.52 6.14 29.80
C GLU A 666 -6.67 5.87 31.31
N ALA A 667 -7.70 6.43 31.95
CA ALA A 667 -7.91 6.33 33.39
C ALA A 667 -8.60 5.03 33.83
N TYR A 668 -9.50 4.48 33.02
CA TYR A 668 -10.36 3.36 33.42
C TYR A 668 -10.32 2.16 32.45
N GLY A 669 -9.66 2.28 31.30
CA GLY A 669 -9.51 1.21 30.32
C GLY A 669 -10.58 1.18 29.23
N CYS A 670 -10.45 0.21 28.31
CA CYS A 670 -11.30 0.07 27.12
C CYS A 670 -12.77 -0.21 27.42
N ASP A 671 -13.07 -1.03 28.42
CA ASP A 671 -14.47 -1.40 28.69
C ASP A 671 -15.27 -0.20 29.22
N ALA A 672 -14.63 0.67 30.00
CA ALA A 672 -15.27 1.88 30.53
C ALA A 672 -15.52 2.92 29.43
N SER A 673 -14.59 3.09 28.49
CA SER A 673 -14.76 4.04 27.38
C SER A 673 -15.87 3.59 26.41
N ASP A 674 -15.93 2.29 26.12
CA ASP A 674 -16.93 1.68 25.25
C ASP A 674 -18.34 1.73 25.89
N ALA A 675 -18.42 1.44 27.19
CA ALA A 675 -19.62 1.64 27.99
C ALA A 675 -20.11 3.09 28.00
N PHE A 676 -19.19 4.05 28.18
CA PHE A 676 -19.51 5.47 28.16
C PHE A 676 -20.01 5.93 26.79
N LEU A 677 -19.35 5.50 25.70
CA LEU A 677 -19.79 5.81 24.33
C LEU A 677 -21.19 5.25 24.05
N SER A 678 -21.45 4.01 24.43
CA SER A 678 -22.75 3.36 24.24
C SER A 678 -23.85 4.06 25.05
N ALA A 679 -23.57 4.44 26.31
CA ALA A 679 -24.51 5.16 27.15
C ALA A 679 -24.80 6.58 26.62
N MET A 680 -23.76 7.31 26.19
CA MET A 680 -23.92 8.64 25.59
C MET A 680 -24.65 8.59 24.27
N SER A 681 -24.46 7.54 23.45
CA SER A 681 -25.17 7.39 22.19
C SER A 681 -26.67 7.21 22.42
N ARG A 682 -27.06 6.28 23.30
CA ARG A 682 -28.46 6.10 23.70
C ARG A 682 -29.06 7.39 24.26
N LEU A 683 -28.36 8.05 25.19
CA LEU A 683 -28.79 9.33 25.75
C LEU A 683 -29.10 10.36 24.68
N CYS A 684 -28.17 10.60 23.76
CA CYS A 684 -28.33 11.58 22.70
C CYS A 684 -29.54 11.26 21.80
N VAL A 685 -29.77 9.98 21.50
CA VAL A 685 -30.94 9.56 20.69
C VAL A 685 -32.25 9.76 21.44
N PHE A 686 -32.33 9.41 22.72
CA PHE A 686 -33.54 9.67 23.52
C PHE A 686 -33.80 11.17 23.69
N PHE A 687 -32.74 11.96 23.88
CA PHE A 687 -32.84 13.41 23.99
C PHE A 687 -33.33 14.05 22.69
N ILE A 688 -32.71 13.71 21.55
CA ILE A 688 -33.08 14.29 20.24
C ILE A 688 -34.47 13.85 19.79
N ARG A 689 -34.90 12.63 20.16
CA ARG A 689 -36.27 12.16 19.93
C ARG A 689 -37.31 13.00 20.67
N SER A 690 -36.95 13.52 21.85
CA SER A 690 -37.85 14.32 22.70
C SER A 690 -37.85 15.79 22.31
N HIS A 691 -36.68 16.35 21.93
CA HIS A 691 -36.50 17.78 21.68
C HIS A 691 -36.53 18.16 20.19
N GLY A 692 -36.21 17.22 19.29
CA GLY A 692 -36.04 17.46 17.86
C GLY A 692 -34.79 18.27 17.51
N HIS A 693 -34.31 18.10 16.28
CA HIS A 693 -33.34 18.99 15.64
C HIS A 693 -33.67 19.07 14.16
N THR A 694 -33.63 20.27 13.59
CA THR A 694 -33.93 20.50 12.18
C THR A 694 -33.01 21.58 11.62
N THR A 695 -32.98 21.68 10.29
CA THR A 695 -32.28 22.74 9.57
C THR A 695 -33.15 23.14 8.38
N GLY A 696 -33.50 24.42 8.31
CA GLY A 696 -34.33 24.97 7.24
C GLY A 696 -33.54 25.83 6.26
N VAL A 697 -34.24 26.38 5.25
CA VAL A 697 -33.66 27.36 4.33
C VAL A 697 -33.41 28.70 5.04
N ASP A 698 -34.22 29.02 6.04
CA ASP A 698 -34.10 30.21 6.88
C ASP A 698 -32.75 30.30 7.60
N ASP A 699 -32.19 29.16 7.99
CA ASP A 699 -30.85 29.04 8.60
C ASP A 699 -29.71 29.42 7.64
N LEU A 700 -29.96 29.40 6.33
CA LEU A 700 -28.98 29.69 5.28
C LEU A 700 -29.02 31.15 4.81
N LEU A 701 -30.08 31.88 5.14
CA LEU A 701 -30.30 33.25 4.69
C LEU A 701 -29.35 34.22 5.42
N LEU A 702 -28.88 35.24 4.71
CA LEU A 702 -28.14 36.35 5.29
C LEU A 702 -29.09 37.48 5.71
N GLN A 703 -28.68 38.26 6.72
CA GLN A 703 -29.33 39.53 7.02
C GLN A 703 -29.16 40.48 5.83
N GLU A 704 -30.12 41.39 5.65
CA GLU A 704 -30.10 42.37 4.56
C GLU A 704 -28.81 43.20 4.56
N HIS A 705 -28.41 43.71 5.72
CA HIS A 705 -27.12 44.39 5.92
C HIS A 705 -25.91 43.51 5.57
N GLY A 706 -26.02 42.21 5.85
CA GLY A 706 -25.02 41.21 5.50
C GLY A 706 -24.88 41.01 3.99
N ASP A 707 -26.00 40.89 3.28
CA ASP A 707 -26.01 40.73 1.82
C ASP A 707 -25.52 42.02 1.12
N LEU A 708 -25.85 43.21 1.65
CA LEU A 708 -25.33 44.48 1.16
C LEU A 708 -23.80 44.57 1.30
N LYS A 709 -23.26 44.21 2.48
CA LYS A 709 -21.81 44.14 2.69
C LYS A 709 -21.14 43.15 1.75
N ARG A 710 -21.74 41.97 1.54
CA ARG A 710 -21.25 40.95 0.60
C ARG A 710 -21.10 41.53 -0.80
N ARG A 711 -22.15 42.18 -1.32
CA ARG A 711 -22.15 42.81 -2.65
C ARG A 711 -21.07 43.89 -2.77
N LYS A 712 -20.93 44.72 -1.73
CA LYS A 712 -19.91 45.77 -1.69
C LYS A 712 -18.49 45.22 -1.78
N ILE A 713 -18.16 44.20 -0.98
CA ILE A 713 -16.82 43.59 -0.99
C ILE A 713 -16.54 42.90 -2.34
N LEU A 714 -17.53 42.23 -2.93
CA LEU A 714 -17.38 41.62 -4.26
C LEU A 714 -17.14 42.66 -5.37
N ALA A 715 -17.81 43.82 -5.28
CA ALA A 715 -17.59 44.92 -6.23
C ALA A 715 -16.18 45.52 -6.09
N GLU A 716 -15.75 45.82 -4.86
CA GLU A 716 -14.41 46.35 -4.56
C GLU A 716 -13.30 45.38 -5.03
N ALA A 717 -13.50 44.07 -4.83
CA ALA A 717 -12.56 43.04 -5.27
C ALA A 717 -12.45 42.99 -6.81
N ALA A 718 -13.58 43.06 -7.52
CA ALA A 718 -13.59 43.07 -8.98
C ALA A 718 -12.87 44.29 -9.57
N GLU A 719 -13.04 45.46 -8.93
CA GLU A 719 -12.37 46.70 -9.32
C GLU A 719 -10.86 46.66 -9.05
N THR A 720 -10.46 46.19 -7.87
CA THR A 720 -9.04 46.06 -7.49
C THR A 720 -8.29 45.12 -8.43
N ILE A 721 -8.86 43.94 -8.72
CA ILE A 721 -8.25 42.96 -9.64
C ILE A 721 -8.14 43.55 -11.05
N GLY A 722 -9.20 44.23 -11.51
CA GLY A 722 -9.19 44.91 -12.80
C GLY A 722 -8.08 45.95 -12.91
N ALA A 723 -7.92 46.80 -11.89
CA ALA A 723 -6.87 47.82 -11.84
C ALA A 723 -5.46 47.21 -11.79
N ASP A 724 -5.25 46.18 -10.96
CA ASP A 724 -3.95 45.53 -10.78
C ASP A 724 -3.49 44.78 -12.04
N VAL A 725 -4.38 44.05 -12.71
CA VAL A 725 -4.06 43.38 -13.99
C VAL A 725 -3.76 44.39 -15.08
N THR A 726 -4.56 45.47 -15.14
CA THR A 726 -4.37 46.56 -16.10
C THR A 726 -3.00 47.20 -15.89
N ASN A 727 -2.67 47.58 -14.66
CA ASN A 727 -1.39 48.18 -14.31
C ASN A 727 -0.20 47.26 -14.60
N ALA A 728 -0.31 45.95 -14.36
CA ALA A 728 0.75 45.00 -14.67
C ALA A 728 1.01 44.86 -16.18
N VAL A 729 -0.06 44.79 -16.99
CA VAL A 729 0.05 44.74 -18.45
C VAL A 729 0.64 46.04 -19.01
N TYR A 730 0.21 47.20 -18.50
CA TYR A 730 0.71 48.50 -18.94
C TYR A 730 2.13 48.82 -18.45
N ALA A 731 2.54 48.32 -17.28
CA ALA A 731 3.90 48.49 -16.76
C ALA A 731 4.95 47.84 -17.68
N GLU A 732 4.68 46.66 -18.24
CA GLU A 732 5.58 46.02 -19.23
C GLU A 732 5.58 46.72 -20.59
N MET A 733 4.52 47.45 -20.95
CA MET A 733 4.40 48.16 -22.23
C MET A 733 5.14 49.50 -22.27
N SER A 734 5.60 50.02 -21.13
CA SER A 734 6.18 51.36 -21.03
C SER A 734 7.69 51.46 -21.37
N GLN A 735 8.27 50.43 -21.99
CA GLN A 735 9.59 50.50 -22.63
C GLN A 735 9.51 50.18 -24.13
N THR A 736 9.21 51.24 -24.89
CA THR A 736 9.52 51.47 -26.33
C THR A 736 8.88 50.58 -27.41
N ASP A 737 8.21 51.31 -28.31
CA ASP A 737 7.89 51.05 -29.72
C ASP A 737 6.75 50.11 -30.14
N GLN A 738 5.90 50.72 -30.96
CA GLN A 738 4.62 50.31 -31.54
C GLN A 738 4.74 49.22 -32.62
N GLN A 739 5.79 48.39 -32.59
CA GLN A 739 6.08 47.38 -33.61
C GLN A 739 6.51 46.02 -33.04
N VAL A 740 5.83 45.50 -32.02
CA VAL A 740 5.86 44.05 -31.70
C VAL A 740 4.46 43.61 -31.26
N ARG A 741 3.55 43.43 -32.24
CA ARG A 741 2.31 42.64 -32.06
C ARG A 741 2.58 41.12 -31.99
N THR A 742 3.84 40.71 -31.92
CA THR A 742 4.27 39.32 -32.04
C THR A 742 4.51 38.70 -30.66
N ALA A 743 3.45 38.09 -30.10
CA ALA A 743 3.34 36.77 -29.46
C ALA A 743 4.48 36.13 -28.61
N LYS A 744 5.63 36.77 -28.37
CA LYS A 744 6.81 36.16 -27.74
C LYS A 744 7.08 36.62 -26.30
N SER A 745 6.53 37.74 -25.84
CA SER A 745 6.65 38.21 -24.45
C SER A 745 5.52 37.75 -23.52
N LEU A 746 4.46 37.14 -24.06
CA LEU A 746 3.27 36.76 -23.29
C LEU A 746 3.44 35.67 -22.20
N PRO A 747 4.37 34.70 -22.26
CA PRO A 747 4.38 33.61 -21.27
C PRO A 747 4.64 34.08 -19.82
N GLU A 748 5.58 35.00 -19.62
CA GLU A 748 5.99 35.49 -18.29
C GLU A 748 4.96 36.49 -17.73
N ALA A 749 4.45 37.39 -18.58
CA ALA A 749 3.33 38.28 -18.25
C ALA A 749 2.06 37.50 -17.86
N ARG A 750 1.75 36.40 -18.58
CA ARG A 750 0.61 35.52 -18.26
C ARG A 750 0.74 34.92 -16.87
N THR A 751 1.93 34.44 -16.50
CA THR A 751 2.14 33.85 -15.16
C THR A 751 1.99 34.89 -14.05
N LEU A 752 2.48 36.11 -14.26
CA LEU A 752 2.32 37.22 -13.30
C LEU A 752 0.84 37.63 -13.13
N ILE A 753 0.10 37.76 -14.24
CA ILE A 753 -1.33 38.07 -14.23
C ILE A 753 -2.12 36.98 -13.48
N GLU A 754 -1.82 35.70 -13.75
CA GLU A 754 -2.45 34.58 -13.05
C GLU A 754 -2.13 34.57 -11.55
N GLU A 755 -0.92 34.95 -11.13
CA GLU A 755 -0.53 35.08 -9.73
C GLU A 755 -1.24 36.24 -9.02
N MET A 756 -1.37 37.40 -9.68
CA MET A 756 -2.04 38.57 -9.11
C MET A 756 -3.53 38.32 -8.89
N ILE A 757 -4.24 37.85 -9.94
CA ILE A 757 -5.66 37.45 -9.84
C ILE A 757 -5.86 36.40 -8.72
N ARG A 758 -4.87 35.52 -8.50
CA ARG A 758 -4.90 34.55 -7.41
C ARG A 758 -4.73 35.15 -6.04
N ARG A 759 -3.77 36.05 -5.86
CA ARG A 759 -3.51 36.72 -4.57
C ARG A 759 -4.72 37.54 -4.13
N ASP A 760 -5.21 38.39 -5.03
CA ASP A 760 -6.22 39.38 -4.70
C ASP A 760 -7.62 38.73 -4.58
N GLY A 761 -7.90 37.72 -5.42
CA GLY A 761 -9.10 36.89 -5.29
C GLY A 761 -9.15 36.13 -3.95
N LYS A 762 -8.00 35.65 -3.45
CA LYS A 762 -7.92 34.99 -2.14
C LYS A 762 -8.09 35.99 -0.99
N GLU A 763 -7.53 37.20 -1.10
CA GLU A 763 -7.74 38.25 -0.11
C GLU A 763 -9.23 38.63 0.00
N ALA A 764 -9.94 38.70 -1.13
CA ALA A 764 -11.37 38.95 -1.16
C ALA A 764 -12.17 37.81 -0.47
N GLU A 765 -11.83 36.55 -0.73
CA GLU A 765 -12.41 35.40 -0.03
C GLU A 765 -12.20 35.49 1.49
N ASP A 766 -10.98 35.77 1.95
CA ASP A 766 -10.64 35.88 3.37
C ASP A 766 -11.38 37.06 4.07
N ARG A 767 -11.52 38.20 3.37
CA ARG A 767 -12.29 39.36 3.86
C ARG A 767 -13.78 39.05 3.98
N LEU A 768 -14.34 38.34 2.99
CA LEU A 768 -15.73 37.88 3.01
C LEU A 768 -15.95 36.88 4.15
N ASP A 769 -15.09 35.87 4.30
CA ASP A 769 -15.16 34.89 5.40
C ASP A 769 -15.08 35.53 6.79
N THR A 770 -14.40 36.66 6.91
CA THR A 770 -14.30 37.41 8.18
C THR A 770 -15.55 38.25 8.44
N SER A 771 -16.05 38.96 7.43
CA SER A 771 -17.27 39.78 7.52
C SER A 771 -18.53 38.92 7.76
N MET A 772 -18.61 37.77 7.09
CA MET A 772 -19.83 36.96 7.04
C MET A 772 -20.10 36.15 8.31
N LYS A 773 -19.09 35.91 9.15
CA LYS A 773 -19.27 35.31 10.49
C LYS A 773 -20.18 36.13 11.40
N THR A 774 -20.39 37.41 11.09
CA THR A 774 -21.23 38.34 11.87
C THR A 774 -22.58 38.64 11.21
N ALA A 775 -22.84 38.13 10.01
CA ALA A 775 -23.90 38.63 9.12
C ALA A 775 -25.03 37.62 8.79
N LEU A 776 -24.96 36.40 9.32
CA LEU A 776 -26.00 35.37 9.13
C LEU A 776 -27.28 35.72 9.91
N ASN A 777 -28.48 35.41 9.35
CA ASN A 777 -29.79 35.79 9.91
C ASN A 777 -30.04 35.35 11.35
N LYS A 778 -29.28 34.38 11.85
CA LYS A 778 -29.28 33.93 13.24
C LYS A 778 -27.83 33.64 13.65
N VAL A 779 -27.14 34.64 14.19
CA VAL A 779 -25.81 34.49 14.80
C VAL A 779 -25.88 33.68 16.11
N SER A 780 -27.10 33.42 16.62
CA SER A 780 -27.33 32.74 17.89
C SER A 780 -27.38 31.21 17.77
N SER A 781 -27.32 30.57 18.93
CA SER A 781 -27.48 29.15 19.22
C SER A 781 -28.74 28.47 18.65
N ALA A 782 -29.65 29.23 18.01
CA ALA A 782 -30.88 28.78 17.37
C ALA A 782 -30.74 28.41 15.88
N ASN A 783 -29.64 28.74 15.21
CA ASN A 783 -29.41 28.33 13.82
C ASN A 783 -28.96 26.85 13.75
N GLY A 784 -29.79 26.00 13.14
CA GLY A 784 -29.52 24.55 13.05
C GLY A 784 -28.29 24.23 12.21
N PHE A 785 -28.14 24.89 11.06
CA PHE A 785 -27.00 24.70 10.16
C PHE A 785 -25.67 25.15 10.78
N ALA A 786 -25.67 26.32 11.43
CA ALA A 786 -24.49 26.85 12.12
C ALA A 786 -24.11 25.97 13.32
N LEU A 787 -25.10 25.40 14.02
CA LEU A 787 -24.85 24.44 15.10
C LEU A 787 -24.06 23.23 14.59
N MET A 788 -24.49 22.62 13.47
CA MET A 788 -23.81 21.46 12.91
C MET A 788 -22.36 21.75 12.52
N THR A 789 -22.11 22.88 11.85
CA THR A 789 -20.78 23.25 11.35
C THR A 789 -19.82 23.68 12.46
N ASN A 790 -20.31 24.43 13.46
CA ASN A 790 -19.50 24.90 14.58
C ASN A 790 -19.12 23.78 15.55
N THR A 791 -20.07 22.89 15.88
CA THR A 791 -19.84 21.74 16.77
C THR A 791 -19.03 20.62 16.09
N GLY A 792 -19.00 20.63 14.75
CA GLY A 792 -18.34 19.62 13.94
C GLY A 792 -19.18 18.36 13.71
N ALA A 793 -20.49 18.39 13.97
CA ALA A 793 -21.42 17.30 13.70
C ALA A 793 -21.39 16.90 12.21
N LYS A 794 -21.55 17.87 11.30
CA LYS A 794 -21.42 17.71 9.86
C LYS A 794 -21.12 19.05 9.19
N GLY A 795 -20.33 19.01 8.12
CA GLY A 795 -19.95 20.21 7.35
C GLY A 795 -18.83 21.02 7.98
N SER A 796 -18.43 22.09 7.28
CA SER A 796 -17.39 23.02 7.71
C SER A 796 -17.84 24.47 7.49
N ALA A 797 -17.08 25.42 8.04
CA ALA A 797 -17.32 26.84 7.79
C ALA A 797 -17.24 27.19 6.30
N VAL A 798 -16.39 26.49 5.53
CA VAL A 798 -16.28 26.67 4.07
C VAL A 798 -17.58 26.24 3.37
N ASN A 799 -18.20 25.13 3.78
CA ASN A 799 -19.48 24.70 3.22
C ASN A 799 -20.57 25.75 3.50
N SER A 800 -20.59 26.32 4.70
CA SER A 800 -21.51 27.42 5.05
C SER A 800 -21.29 28.65 4.19
N ALA A 801 -20.02 29.02 3.95
CA ALA A 801 -19.66 30.14 3.10
C ALA A 801 -20.05 29.89 1.63
N GLN A 802 -19.87 28.68 1.11
CA GLN A 802 -20.25 28.34 -0.27
C GLN A 802 -21.75 28.38 -0.52
N ILE A 803 -22.54 27.99 0.49
CA ILE A 803 -24.00 28.01 0.38
C ILE A 803 -24.52 29.45 0.48
N SER A 804 -24.09 30.21 1.48
CA SER A 804 -24.68 31.51 1.83
C SER A 804 -23.93 32.72 1.24
N CYS A 805 -22.63 32.61 0.94
CA CYS A 805 -21.76 33.72 0.56
C CYS A 805 -21.33 33.69 -0.91
N LEU A 806 -20.47 32.74 -1.29
CA LEU A 806 -19.89 32.58 -2.64
C LEU A 806 -19.17 31.24 -2.79
N LEU A 807 -19.09 30.67 -4.01
CA LEU A 807 -18.34 29.43 -4.27
C LEU A 807 -16.81 29.64 -4.29
N GLY A 808 -16.36 30.77 -4.84
CA GLY A 808 -14.95 31.16 -4.87
C GLY A 808 -14.21 30.70 -6.12
N SER A 809 -12.89 30.73 -6.04
CA SER A 809 -12.05 30.45 -7.21
C SER A 809 -11.94 28.97 -7.55
N THR A 810 -12.24 28.62 -8.80
CA THR A 810 -11.99 27.28 -9.36
C THR A 810 -10.51 27.10 -9.73
N VAL A 811 -9.94 25.96 -9.34
CA VAL A 811 -8.55 25.60 -9.60
C VAL A 811 -8.54 24.23 -10.26
N LEU A 812 -7.82 24.12 -11.38
CA LEU A 812 -7.62 22.89 -12.14
C LEU A 812 -6.14 22.53 -12.17
N GLU A 813 -5.76 21.36 -11.63
CA GLU A 813 -4.36 20.89 -11.51
C GLU A 813 -3.42 21.90 -10.83
N GLY A 814 -3.94 22.70 -9.89
CA GLY A 814 -3.21 23.78 -9.23
C GLY A 814 -3.07 25.07 -10.05
N LYS A 815 -3.59 25.10 -11.28
CA LYS A 815 -3.66 26.24 -12.20
C LYS A 815 -5.09 26.78 -12.31
N ARG A 816 -5.26 27.91 -12.99
CA ARG A 816 -6.59 28.47 -13.33
C ARG A 816 -7.20 27.75 -14.53
N VAL A 817 -8.46 28.11 -14.83
CA VAL A 817 -9.17 27.61 -16.00
C VAL A 817 -8.32 27.84 -17.27
N PRO A 818 -8.08 26.79 -18.08
CA PRO A 818 -7.26 26.92 -19.28
C PRO A 818 -7.94 27.80 -20.32
N ARG A 819 -7.14 28.64 -21.00
CA ARG A 819 -7.58 29.39 -22.19
C ARG A 819 -7.43 28.53 -23.44
N MET A 820 -8.37 28.64 -24.37
CA MET A 820 -8.34 27.93 -25.65
C MET A 820 -7.16 28.41 -26.50
N GLY A 821 -6.31 27.48 -26.95
CA GLY A 821 -5.01 27.80 -27.57
C GLY A 821 -5.07 28.61 -28.87
N GLY A 822 -6.19 28.58 -29.61
CA GLY A 822 -6.38 29.35 -30.85
C GLY A 822 -6.98 30.75 -30.63
N SER A 823 -7.88 30.92 -29.65
CA SER A 823 -8.64 32.16 -29.45
C SER A 823 -8.24 32.96 -28.22
N GLY A 824 -7.52 32.38 -27.25
CA GLY A 824 -7.15 33.06 -26.00
C GLY A 824 -8.31 33.30 -25.02
N ALA A 825 -9.53 32.85 -25.35
CA ALA A 825 -10.70 32.92 -24.47
C ALA A 825 -10.82 31.65 -23.61
N THR A 826 -11.37 31.79 -22.40
CA THR A 826 -11.67 30.64 -21.50
C THR A 826 -12.98 29.95 -21.86
N LEU A 827 -13.99 30.72 -22.28
CA LEU A 827 -15.23 30.25 -22.90
C LEU A 827 -15.59 31.10 -24.12
N PRO A 828 -16.42 30.58 -25.06
CA PRO A 828 -16.86 31.35 -26.22
C PRO A 828 -17.62 32.64 -25.88
N CYS A 829 -18.19 32.74 -24.68
CA CYS A 829 -18.90 33.93 -24.21
C CYS A 829 -17.98 35.02 -23.64
N PHE A 830 -16.70 34.73 -23.40
CA PHE A 830 -15.73 35.71 -22.92
C PHE A 830 -14.88 36.23 -24.07
N ALA A 831 -14.47 37.49 -23.96
CA ALA A 831 -13.55 38.08 -24.92
C ALA A 831 -12.18 37.36 -24.88
N PRO A 832 -11.46 37.28 -26.02
CA PRO A 832 -10.06 36.87 -26.03
C PRO A 832 -9.25 37.65 -25.00
N PHE A 833 -8.51 36.93 -24.14
CA PHE A 833 -7.68 37.53 -23.08
C PHE A 833 -8.43 38.40 -22.05
N ASP A 834 -9.73 38.14 -21.83
CA ASP A 834 -10.50 38.82 -20.78
C ASP A 834 -9.80 38.70 -19.41
N ALA A 835 -9.59 39.85 -18.78
CA ALA A 835 -8.93 40.03 -17.48
C ALA A 835 -9.91 39.95 -16.30
N SER A 836 -11.21 39.82 -16.57
CA SER A 836 -12.22 39.72 -15.52
C SER A 836 -12.00 38.48 -14.63
N PRO A 837 -12.22 38.59 -13.30
CA PRO A 837 -12.10 37.44 -12.40
C PRO A 837 -12.99 36.26 -12.82
N ASN A 838 -14.20 36.57 -13.30
CA ASN A 838 -15.18 35.56 -13.73
C ASN A 838 -14.67 34.77 -14.94
N ALA A 839 -14.06 35.43 -15.94
CA ALA A 839 -13.43 34.74 -17.07
C ALA A 839 -12.27 33.83 -16.64
N GLY A 840 -11.59 34.19 -15.54
CA GLY A 840 -10.53 33.38 -14.92
C GLY A 840 -11.03 32.23 -14.03
N GLY A 841 -12.34 32.00 -13.93
CA GLY A 841 -12.93 30.93 -13.13
C GLY A 841 -13.19 31.30 -11.66
N PHE A 842 -13.30 32.59 -11.33
CA PHE A 842 -13.81 33.05 -10.04
C PHE A 842 -15.35 33.01 -10.04
N VAL A 843 -15.94 32.24 -9.12
CA VAL A 843 -17.40 32.10 -9.01
C VAL A 843 -17.92 33.00 -7.90
N SER A 844 -18.56 34.09 -8.30
CA SER A 844 -19.15 35.09 -7.41
C SER A 844 -20.53 34.68 -6.88
N GLY A 845 -21.22 33.80 -7.61
CA GLY A 845 -22.49 33.19 -7.21
C GLY A 845 -22.37 32.26 -6.01
N ARG A 846 -23.52 31.89 -5.44
CA ARG A 846 -23.66 31.02 -4.27
C ARG A 846 -24.75 29.97 -4.51
N PHE A 847 -24.71 28.84 -3.81
CA PHE A 847 -25.74 27.80 -4.01
C PHE A 847 -27.15 28.28 -3.67
N LEU A 848 -27.31 29.14 -2.66
CA LEU A 848 -28.63 29.62 -2.21
C LEU A 848 -29.41 30.38 -3.29
N THR A 849 -28.75 31.21 -4.10
CA THR A 849 -29.39 32.03 -5.15
C THR A 849 -29.14 31.50 -6.56
N GLY A 850 -28.38 30.41 -6.70
CA GLY A 850 -27.90 29.90 -7.97
C GLY A 850 -26.62 30.59 -8.46
N ILE A 851 -26.00 29.95 -9.46
CA ILE A 851 -24.78 30.38 -10.14
C ILE A 851 -25.07 30.58 -11.63
N SER A 852 -24.33 31.48 -12.29
CA SER A 852 -24.56 31.77 -13.72
C SER A 852 -24.14 30.58 -14.60
N PRO A 853 -24.62 30.47 -15.86
CA PRO A 853 -24.24 29.38 -16.75
C PRO A 853 -22.72 29.27 -17.01
N GLN A 854 -22.02 30.41 -17.09
CA GLN A 854 -20.56 30.43 -17.26
C GLN A 854 -19.86 29.87 -16.02
N GLU A 855 -20.27 30.33 -14.84
CA GLU A 855 -19.75 29.87 -13.55
C GLU A 855 -20.06 28.39 -13.31
N PHE A 856 -21.26 27.92 -13.68
CA PHE A 856 -21.67 26.53 -13.59
C PHE A 856 -20.74 25.60 -14.37
N PHE A 857 -20.33 26.00 -15.57
CA PHE A 857 -19.41 25.23 -16.38
C PHE A 857 -18.03 25.10 -15.73
N PHE A 858 -17.47 26.21 -15.21
CA PHE A 858 -16.20 26.17 -14.49
C PHE A 858 -16.27 25.35 -13.21
N HIS A 859 -17.36 25.46 -12.46
CA HIS A 859 -17.58 24.64 -11.26
C HIS A 859 -17.66 23.15 -11.61
N SER A 860 -18.35 22.80 -12.70
CA SER A 860 -18.45 21.42 -13.20
C SER A 860 -17.10 20.83 -13.60
N MET A 861 -16.20 21.65 -14.18
CA MET A 861 -14.83 21.24 -14.48
C MET A 861 -14.07 20.82 -13.22
N SER A 862 -14.12 21.65 -12.17
CA SER A 862 -13.46 21.37 -10.89
C SER A 862 -14.04 20.13 -10.20
N GLY A 863 -15.37 19.96 -10.24
CA GLY A 863 -16.01 18.74 -9.73
C GLY A 863 -15.55 17.47 -10.46
N ARG A 864 -15.41 17.53 -11.78
CA ARG A 864 -14.96 16.37 -12.60
C ARG A 864 -13.51 15.98 -12.33
N GLU A 865 -12.64 16.93 -12.05
CA GLU A 865 -11.24 16.65 -11.67
C GLU A 865 -11.18 15.80 -10.39
N GLY A 866 -11.94 16.17 -9.35
CA GLY A 866 -11.99 15.40 -8.11
C GLY A 866 -12.43 13.93 -8.32
N LEU A 867 -13.38 13.70 -9.24
CA LEU A 867 -13.83 12.35 -9.62
C LEU A 867 -12.76 11.57 -10.39
N LEU A 868 -12.05 12.23 -11.32
CA LEU A 868 -10.96 11.63 -12.09
C LEU A 868 -9.79 11.22 -11.17
N ASP A 869 -9.43 12.08 -10.22
CA ASP A 869 -8.38 11.82 -9.25
C ASP A 869 -8.68 10.61 -8.38
N THR A 870 -9.92 10.51 -7.90
CA THR A 870 -10.41 9.36 -7.14
C THR A 870 -10.32 8.06 -7.95
N SER A 871 -10.65 8.12 -9.25
CA SER A 871 -10.66 6.95 -10.12
C SER A 871 -9.25 6.47 -10.53
N LEU A 872 -8.33 7.39 -10.82
CA LEU A 872 -7.02 7.05 -11.39
C LEU A 872 -5.94 6.79 -10.33
N LYS A 873 -5.96 7.51 -9.21
CA LYS A 873 -4.82 7.55 -8.30
C LYS A 873 -4.92 6.52 -7.15
N THR A 874 -6.11 6.01 -6.84
CA THR A 874 -6.37 5.01 -5.78
C THR A 874 -5.66 3.66 -5.98
N ALA A 875 -5.47 3.22 -7.23
CA ALA A 875 -4.76 1.95 -7.49
C ALA A 875 -3.27 1.99 -7.11
N ASN A 876 -2.65 3.18 -7.12
CA ASN A 876 -1.21 3.34 -6.90
C ASN A 876 -0.82 3.18 -5.42
N SER A 877 -1.63 3.69 -4.49
CA SER A 877 -1.41 3.55 -3.04
C SER A 877 -1.49 2.08 -2.59
N GLY A 878 -2.49 1.33 -3.08
CA GLY A 878 -2.63 -0.09 -2.73
C GLY A 878 -1.45 -0.95 -3.20
N TYR A 879 -0.85 -0.62 -4.35
CA TYR A 879 0.36 -1.30 -4.82
C TYR A 879 1.57 -1.00 -3.92
N LEU A 880 1.79 0.28 -3.58
CA LEU A 880 2.85 0.71 -2.67
C LEU A 880 2.73 0.00 -1.31
N GLN A 881 1.54 0.01 -0.72
CA GLN A 881 1.29 -0.61 0.57
C GLN A 881 1.60 -2.11 0.56
N ARG A 882 1.16 -2.83 -0.47
CA ARG A 882 1.45 -4.27 -0.59
C ARG A 882 2.94 -4.54 -0.69
N CYS A 883 3.69 -3.71 -1.40
CA CYS A 883 5.15 -3.82 -1.47
C CYS A 883 5.78 -3.61 -0.09
N LEU A 884 5.35 -2.61 0.68
CA LEU A 884 5.85 -2.38 2.03
C LEU A 884 5.53 -3.56 2.97
N ILE A 885 4.27 -3.99 3.02
CA ILE A 885 3.85 -5.12 3.89
C ILE A 885 4.66 -6.36 3.56
N LYS A 886 4.88 -6.69 2.28
CA LYS A 886 5.62 -7.90 1.90
C LYS A 886 7.10 -7.89 2.29
N HIS A 887 7.73 -6.71 2.40
CA HIS A 887 9.11 -6.63 2.88
C HIS A 887 9.20 -6.55 4.41
N LEU A 888 8.15 -6.07 5.07
CA LEU A 888 8.15 -5.82 6.52
C LEU A 888 7.33 -6.86 7.32
N GLU A 889 6.77 -7.89 6.67
CA GLU A 889 5.89 -8.88 7.33
C GLU A 889 6.61 -9.76 8.36
N GLY A 890 7.91 -9.98 8.20
CA GLY A 890 8.72 -10.78 9.13
C GLY A 890 9.25 -10.02 10.34
N ILE A 891 9.10 -8.69 10.36
CA ILE A 891 9.73 -7.83 11.37
C ILE A 891 8.84 -7.73 12.60
N ARG A 892 9.38 -8.16 13.74
CA ARG A 892 8.69 -8.20 15.04
C ARG A 892 9.59 -7.78 16.19
N LEU A 893 8.98 -7.38 17.30
CA LEU A 893 9.68 -7.17 18.55
C LEU A 893 9.99 -8.52 19.21
N HIS A 894 11.23 -8.74 19.63
CA HIS A 894 11.65 -9.92 20.38
C HIS A 894 11.61 -9.68 21.90
N TYR A 895 11.68 -10.75 22.70
CA TYR A 895 11.64 -10.68 24.18
C TYR A 895 12.81 -9.92 24.81
N ASP A 896 13.91 -9.75 24.07
CA ASP A 896 15.04 -8.90 24.44
C ASP A 896 14.84 -7.42 24.02
N TYR A 897 13.63 -7.06 23.60
CA TYR A 897 13.23 -5.74 23.10
C TYR A 897 13.93 -5.28 21.82
N THR A 898 14.70 -6.16 21.17
CA THR A 898 15.26 -5.90 19.86
C THR A 898 14.22 -6.11 18.76
N VAL A 899 14.27 -5.30 17.71
CA VAL A 899 13.44 -5.48 16.53
C VAL A 899 14.23 -6.32 15.53
N ARG A 900 13.70 -7.51 15.21
CA ARG A 900 14.36 -8.47 14.31
C ARG A 900 13.45 -8.88 13.18
N ASP A 901 14.04 -9.21 12.05
CA ASP A 901 13.36 -9.90 10.96
C ASP A 901 13.26 -11.42 11.26
N SER A 902 12.48 -12.13 10.45
CA SER A 902 12.23 -13.56 10.52
C SER A 902 13.50 -14.44 10.49
N ASP A 903 14.57 -13.93 9.88
CA ASP A 903 15.90 -14.55 9.82
C ASP A 903 16.76 -14.29 11.08
N GLN A 904 16.21 -13.59 12.09
CA GLN A 904 16.87 -13.15 13.32
C GLN A 904 17.89 -12.01 13.14
N THR A 905 17.95 -11.36 11.97
CA THR A 905 18.76 -10.16 11.76
C THR A 905 18.18 -9.00 12.58
N ILE A 906 19.02 -8.39 13.43
CA ILE A 906 18.64 -7.23 14.25
C ILE A 906 18.60 -5.98 13.37
N LEU A 907 17.46 -5.29 13.37
CA LEU A 907 17.24 -4.02 12.66
C LEU A 907 17.33 -2.82 13.61
N GLN A 908 16.76 -2.94 14.81
CA GLN A 908 16.84 -1.94 15.87
C GLN A 908 17.12 -2.64 17.20
N PHE A 909 17.92 -2.00 18.06
CA PHE A 909 18.19 -2.52 19.41
C PHE A 909 17.04 -2.28 20.37
N ILE A 910 16.35 -1.16 20.20
CA ILE A 910 15.14 -0.79 20.94
C ILE A 910 14.17 -0.23 19.91
N TYR A 911 12.90 -0.60 20.00
CA TYR A 911 11.87 -0.06 19.12
C TYR A 911 11.75 1.47 19.27
N GLY A 912 11.89 2.22 18.18
CA GLY A 912 11.71 3.69 18.22
C GLY A 912 12.72 4.45 19.10
N ASP A 913 13.83 3.81 19.49
CA ASP A 913 14.82 4.30 20.46
C ASP A 913 14.28 4.57 21.88
N ASP A 914 12.98 4.38 22.14
CA ASP A 914 12.32 4.58 23.44
C ASP A 914 11.56 3.34 23.96
N GLY A 915 11.26 2.37 23.09
CA GLY A 915 10.57 1.12 23.43
C GLY A 915 9.08 1.28 23.72
N ILE A 916 8.49 2.44 23.39
CA ILE A 916 7.12 2.79 23.77
C ILE A 916 6.12 2.40 22.67
N ASP A 917 4.94 1.93 23.06
CA ASP A 917 3.82 1.76 22.14
C ASP A 917 3.25 3.14 21.73
N PRO A 918 3.20 3.47 20.42
CA PRO A 918 2.61 4.71 19.94
C PRO A 918 1.18 4.95 20.44
N SER A 919 0.41 3.89 20.68
CA SER A 919 -0.97 3.97 21.19
C SER A 919 -1.06 4.51 22.62
N LYS A 920 -0.01 4.34 23.44
CA LYS A 920 0.08 4.79 24.84
C LYS A 920 0.96 6.03 25.03
N SER A 921 1.74 6.40 24.01
CA SER A 921 2.75 7.48 24.07
C SER A 921 2.21 8.90 24.36
N ARG A 922 0.95 9.19 23.99
CA ARG A 922 0.43 10.57 23.91
C ARG A 922 0.30 11.26 25.26
N TRP A 923 -0.28 10.56 26.25
CA TRP A 923 -0.48 11.11 27.59
C TRP A 923 0.84 11.21 28.37
N LEU A 924 1.81 10.32 28.09
CA LEU A 924 3.12 10.27 28.76
C LEU A 924 3.90 11.56 28.63
N ASN A 925 4.23 11.98 27.40
CA ASN A 925 5.20 13.07 27.18
C ASN A 925 4.60 14.46 27.26
N THR A 926 3.31 14.64 26.94
CA THR A 926 2.72 15.97 26.73
C THR A 926 1.81 16.45 27.87
N LYS A 927 1.32 15.53 28.71
CA LYS A 927 0.28 15.80 29.71
C LYS A 927 0.63 15.22 31.09
N ILE A 928 1.87 15.44 31.53
CA ILE A 928 2.35 14.99 32.85
C ILE A 928 1.50 15.59 33.99
N GLU A 929 1.14 16.87 33.91
CA GLU A 929 0.28 17.53 34.91
C GLU A 929 -1.09 16.86 35.06
N TRP A 930 -1.67 16.39 33.94
CA TRP A 930 -2.93 15.65 33.97
C TRP A 930 -2.78 14.29 34.65
N GLN A 931 -1.65 13.60 34.42
CA GLN A 931 -1.38 12.31 35.08
C GLN A 931 -1.26 12.49 36.61
N LEU A 932 -0.59 13.55 37.06
CA LEU A 932 -0.47 13.87 38.49
C LEU A 932 -1.83 14.19 39.11
N ALA A 933 -2.67 14.99 38.42
CA ALA A 933 -4.02 15.31 38.87
C ALA A 933 -4.95 14.08 38.94
N ASN A 934 -4.59 12.97 38.29
CA ASN A 934 -5.36 11.73 38.22
C ASN A 934 -4.58 10.53 38.78
N GLN A 935 -3.57 10.74 39.63
CA GLN A 935 -2.74 9.67 40.17
C GLN A 935 -3.58 8.54 40.80
N GLN A 936 -4.62 8.89 41.56
CA GLN A 936 -5.55 7.92 42.17
C GLN A 936 -6.34 7.09 41.16
N CYS A 937 -6.61 7.63 39.97
CA CYS A 937 -7.30 6.91 38.89
C CYS A 937 -6.35 5.97 38.13
N LEU A 938 -5.04 6.28 38.13
CA LEU A 938 -4.01 5.63 37.29
C LEU A 938 -3.16 4.60 38.04
N GLN A 939 -3.38 4.40 39.35
CA GLN A 939 -2.68 3.41 40.15
C GLN A 939 -3.21 2.00 39.83
N ASP A 940 -2.40 1.21 39.13
CA ASP A 940 -2.64 -0.23 38.99
C ASP A 940 -2.10 -0.98 40.24
N PRO A 941 -2.89 -1.87 40.88
CA PRO A 941 -2.52 -2.53 42.14
C PRO A 941 -1.45 -3.64 42.03
N GLY A 942 -0.60 -3.68 40.99
CA GLY A 942 0.43 -4.70 40.93
C GLY A 942 1.45 -4.55 39.81
N GLN A 943 2.67 -4.17 40.18
CA GLN A 943 3.90 -4.93 39.88
C GLN A 943 5.11 -4.17 40.45
N ASN A 944 5.62 -4.63 41.59
CA ASN A 944 6.98 -4.31 42.02
C ASN A 944 7.96 -5.02 41.10
N SER A 945 8.66 -4.29 40.21
CA SER A 945 9.85 -4.85 39.55
C SER A 945 10.86 -3.77 39.14
N SER A 946 12.11 -4.22 39.02
CA SER A 946 13.38 -3.51 38.92
C SER A 946 13.47 -2.35 37.92
N LYS A 947 14.34 -1.37 38.24
CA LYS A 947 14.69 -0.17 37.45
C LYS A 947 15.01 -0.50 35.99
N ARG A 948 14.07 -0.21 35.08
CA ARG A 948 14.32 -0.15 33.63
C ARG A 948 14.86 1.22 33.21
N VAL A 949 15.64 1.25 32.14
CA VAL A 949 16.19 2.45 31.51
C VAL A 949 15.06 3.22 30.83
N VAL A 950 15.01 4.53 31.05
CA VAL A 950 14.02 5.47 30.55
C VAL A 950 14.70 6.33 29.48
N SER A 951 13.96 6.80 28.47
CA SER A 951 14.55 7.70 27.46
C SER A 951 15.05 9.00 28.09
N GLU A 952 16.18 9.50 27.60
CA GLU A 952 16.77 10.77 28.06
C GLU A 952 15.78 11.95 27.95
N SER A 953 14.94 11.93 26.93
CA SER A 953 13.88 12.92 26.70
C SER A 953 12.81 12.91 27.79
N PHE A 954 12.40 11.73 28.24
CA PHE A 954 11.38 11.60 29.29
C PHE A 954 11.98 11.88 30.67
N GLU A 955 13.22 11.45 30.91
CA GLU A 955 13.96 11.77 32.14
C GLU A 955 14.07 13.30 32.33
N ALA A 956 14.42 14.04 31.28
CA ALA A 956 14.46 15.50 31.32
C ALA A 956 13.09 16.13 31.63
N ALA A 957 12.00 15.54 31.13
CA ALA A 957 10.63 15.99 31.39
C ALA A 957 10.19 15.70 32.83
N ILE A 958 10.55 14.54 33.38
CA ILE A 958 10.35 14.20 34.80
C ILE A 958 11.10 15.22 35.67
N ASP A 959 12.38 15.44 35.42
CA ASP A 959 13.21 16.38 36.20
C ASP A 959 12.65 17.80 36.17
N ALA A 960 12.19 18.27 35.00
CA ALA A 960 11.56 19.58 34.87
C ALA A 960 10.25 19.66 35.69
N THR A 961 9.47 18.58 35.73
CA THR A 961 8.20 18.53 36.47
C THR A 961 8.43 18.45 37.98
N VAL A 962 9.34 17.59 38.44
CA VAL A 962 9.70 17.43 39.86
C VAL A 962 10.28 18.73 40.42
N LYS A 963 11.05 19.49 39.62
CA LYS A 963 11.55 20.82 40.01
C LYS A 963 10.43 21.86 40.17
N ARG A 964 9.36 21.77 39.37
CA ARG A 964 8.21 22.68 39.44
C ARG A 964 7.21 22.30 40.53
N SER A 965 7.14 21.03 40.91
CA SER A 965 6.21 20.55 41.93
C SER A 965 6.63 21.02 43.34
N THR A 966 5.70 21.68 44.03
CA THR A 966 5.81 22.09 45.43
C THR A 966 5.03 21.18 46.38
N ALA A 967 4.20 20.27 45.85
CA ALA A 967 3.28 19.44 46.62
C ALA A 967 3.57 17.94 46.42
N GLY A 968 3.71 17.21 47.53
CA GLY A 968 3.95 15.76 47.55
C GLY A 968 5.42 15.35 47.68
N ASP A 969 5.63 14.08 47.99
CA ASP A 969 6.95 13.46 47.99
C ASP A 969 7.48 13.37 46.55
N ARG A 970 8.62 14.03 46.29
CA ARG A 970 9.25 14.10 44.96
C ARG A 970 9.67 12.72 44.47
N GLU A 971 10.03 11.81 45.37
CA GLU A 971 10.37 10.43 45.02
C GLU A 971 9.12 9.66 44.58
N SER A 972 8.02 9.76 45.32
CA SER A 972 6.73 9.15 44.96
C SER A 972 6.22 9.59 43.57
N ILE A 973 6.37 10.88 43.24
CA ILE A 973 6.02 11.40 41.90
C ILE A 973 6.90 10.77 40.82
N ARG A 974 8.20 10.66 41.08
CA ARG A 974 9.17 10.09 40.13
C ARG A 974 8.87 8.62 39.87
N ASP A 975 8.66 7.85 40.93
CA ASP A 975 8.34 6.42 40.86
C ASP A 975 7.03 6.18 40.11
N PHE A 976 5.99 6.96 40.39
CA PHE A 976 4.74 6.91 39.64
C PHE A 976 4.94 7.12 38.14
N LEU A 977 5.70 8.15 37.74
CA LEU A 977 5.95 8.44 36.32
C LEU A 977 6.81 7.35 35.65
N TYR A 978 7.74 6.74 36.38
CA TYR A 978 8.50 5.59 35.88
C TYR A 978 7.61 4.37 35.65
N ASP A 979 6.69 4.08 36.55
CA ASP A 979 5.77 2.96 36.39
C ASP A 979 4.80 3.19 35.24
N ARG A 980 4.33 4.44 35.04
CA ARG A 980 3.56 4.80 33.83
C ARG A 980 4.35 4.57 32.55
N TYR A 981 5.61 5.00 32.48
CA TYR A 981 6.46 4.76 31.32
C TYR A 981 6.62 3.26 31.01
N ARG A 982 6.78 2.43 32.04
CA ARG A 982 6.90 0.96 31.90
C ARG A 982 5.61 0.33 31.40
N SER A 983 4.45 0.74 31.92
CA SER A 983 3.14 0.24 31.48
C SER A 983 2.84 0.56 30.01
N ALA A 984 3.54 1.55 29.46
CA ALA A 984 3.43 1.98 28.07
C ALA A 984 4.43 1.31 27.11
N ALA A 985 5.32 0.45 27.61
CA ALA A 985 6.26 -0.28 26.77
C ALA A 985 5.52 -1.21 25.80
N LEU A 986 6.09 -1.38 24.61
CA LEU A 986 5.55 -2.27 23.61
C LEU A 986 5.72 -3.75 24.01
N GLU A 987 4.70 -4.56 23.76
CA GLU A 987 4.71 -5.99 24.11
C GLU A 987 5.55 -6.83 23.12
N PRO A 988 6.42 -7.73 23.61
CA PRO A 988 7.17 -8.64 22.74
C PRO A 988 6.25 -9.51 21.88
N GLY A 989 6.62 -9.71 20.63
CA GLY A 989 5.83 -10.43 19.63
C GLY A 989 5.05 -9.53 18.69
N GLU A 990 4.90 -8.23 18.99
CA GLU A 990 4.18 -7.30 18.14
C GLU A 990 4.81 -7.19 16.73
N ALA A 991 3.96 -7.27 15.71
CA ALA A 991 4.35 -7.21 14.30
C ALA A 991 4.61 -5.76 13.84
N VAL A 992 5.63 -5.12 14.43
CA VAL A 992 5.97 -3.71 14.22
C VAL A 992 6.22 -3.34 12.76
N GLY A 993 6.73 -4.27 11.94
CA GLY A 993 6.94 -4.02 10.52
C GLY A 993 5.64 -3.85 9.74
N VAL A 994 4.63 -4.67 10.05
CA VAL A 994 3.30 -4.56 9.43
C VAL A 994 2.59 -3.28 9.86
N VAL A 995 2.68 -2.93 11.15
CA VAL A 995 2.11 -1.69 11.69
C VAL A 995 2.76 -0.47 11.03
N ALA A 996 4.09 -0.45 10.89
CA ALA A 996 4.80 0.61 10.18
C ALA A 996 4.41 0.71 8.70
N ALA A 997 4.27 -0.44 8.02
CA ALA A 997 3.82 -0.48 6.62
C ALA A 997 2.40 0.08 6.44
N GLN A 998 1.48 -0.28 7.33
CA GLN A 998 0.12 0.25 7.35
C GLN A 998 0.10 1.75 7.68
N GLY A 999 0.95 2.19 8.61
CA GLY A 999 1.06 3.59 9.01
C GLY A 999 1.56 4.53 7.90
N VAL A 1000 2.25 4.00 6.89
CA VAL A 1000 2.59 4.75 5.66
C VAL A 1000 1.55 4.53 4.56
N GLY A 1001 1.05 3.30 4.42
CA GLY A 1001 0.13 2.89 3.36
C GLY A 1001 -1.26 3.52 3.47
N GLU A 1002 -1.88 3.48 4.65
CA GLU A 1002 -3.24 4.01 4.86
C GLU A 1002 -3.30 5.54 4.63
N PRO A 1003 -2.44 6.39 5.24
CA PRO A 1003 -2.50 7.82 4.98
C PRO A 1003 -2.20 8.19 3.52
N SER A 1004 -1.46 7.34 2.80
CA SER A 1004 -1.14 7.59 1.39
C SER A 1004 -2.39 7.59 0.49
N THR A 1005 -3.43 6.82 0.84
CA THR A 1005 -4.71 6.85 0.11
C THR A 1005 -5.39 8.22 0.31
N GLN A 1006 -5.34 8.77 1.52
CA GLN A 1006 -5.87 10.09 1.83
C GLN A 1006 -5.05 11.22 1.18
N MET A 1007 -3.72 11.12 1.19
CA MET A 1007 -2.83 12.09 0.53
C MET A 1007 -3.09 12.22 -0.97
N THR A 1008 -3.63 11.17 -1.59
CA THR A 1008 -3.98 11.16 -3.00
C THR A 1008 -5.09 12.16 -3.34
N LEU A 1009 -6.05 12.28 -2.43
CA LEU A 1009 -7.21 13.17 -2.55
C LEU A 1009 -6.85 14.57 -2.05
N ASN A 1010 -6.14 14.66 -0.92
CA ASN A 1010 -5.90 15.94 -0.23
C ASN A 1010 -4.85 16.86 -0.87
N THR A 1011 -4.06 16.41 -1.85
CA THR A 1011 -3.00 17.26 -2.46
C THR A 1011 -3.51 18.55 -3.11
N PHE A 1012 -4.81 18.67 -3.38
CA PHE A 1012 -5.39 19.85 -4.06
C PHE A 1012 -6.65 20.44 -3.40
N HIS A 1013 -7.22 19.82 -2.35
CA HIS A 1013 -8.42 20.34 -1.68
C HIS A 1013 -8.16 21.52 -0.72
N HIS A 1014 -6.90 21.77 -0.34
CA HIS A 1014 -6.51 23.05 0.26
C HIS A 1014 -6.07 24.00 -0.85
N THR A 1015 -7.05 24.68 -1.44
CA THR A 1015 -6.89 25.86 -2.29
C THR A 1015 -5.98 26.87 -1.59
N GLY A 1016 -4.75 27.06 -2.06
CA GLY A 1016 -3.96 28.18 -1.56
C GLY A 1016 -2.47 28.24 -1.86
N SER A 1017 -1.72 27.14 -1.84
CA SER A 1017 -0.24 27.27 -1.70
C SER A 1017 0.57 26.32 -2.58
N SER A 1018 0.35 26.37 -3.89
CA SER A 1018 1.14 25.59 -4.87
C SER A 1018 2.02 26.51 -5.71
N SER A 1019 2.89 27.28 -5.05
CA SER A 1019 3.96 28.06 -5.71
C SER A 1019 5.28 27.28 -5.84
N ALA A 1020 5.31 25.99 -5.52
CA ALA A 1020 6.51 25.17 -5.61
C ALA A 1020 6.28 23.90 -6.46
N HIS A 1021 6.99 23.80 -7.58
CA HIS A 1021 7.09 22.63 -8.48
C HIS A 1021 7.77 21.42 -7.82
N VAL A 1022 7.37 21.03 -6.61
CA VAL A 1022 7.91 19.88 -5.88
C VAL A 1022 7.04 18.66 -6.17
N THR A 1023 7.64 17.50 -6.42
CA THR A 1023 6.87 16.24 -6.46
C THR A 1023 6.32 15.97 -5.06
N LEU A 1024 5.00 16.07 -4.89
CA LEU A 1024 4.30 15.86 -3.62
C LEU A 1024 3.50 14.54 -3.65
N GLY A 1025 3.14 14.04 -2.47
CA GLY A 1025 2.27 12.87 -2.32
C GLY A 1025 2.90 11.54 -2.77
N ILE A 1026 2.07 10.67 -3.35
CA ILE A 1026 2.45 9.29 -3.74
C ILE A 1026 3.63 9.23 -4.72
N PRO A 1027 3.71 10.05 -5.79
CA PRO A 1027 4.85 10.01 -6.70
C PRO A 1027 6.19 10.15 -5.99
N ARG A 1028 6.26 11.00 -4.96
CA ARG A 1028 7.46 11.20 -4.16
C ARG A 1028 7.77 10.00 -3.27
N LEU A 1029 6.75 9.43 -2.61
CA LEU A 1029 6.92 8.21 -1.82
C LEU A 1029 7.40 7.05 -2.68
N ARG A 1030 6.93 6.93 -3.93
CA ARG A 1030 7.39 5.91 -4.86
C ARG A 1030 8.87 6.08 -5.24
N GLU A 1031 9.30 7.31 -5.50
CA GLU A 1031 10.71 7.61 -5.78
C GLU A 1031 11.63 7.24 -4.60
N LEU A 1032 11.17 7.51 -3.37
CA LEU A 1032 11.93 7.26 -2.15
C LEU A 1032 11.97 5.77 -1.78
N LEU A 1033 10.79 5.14 -1.68
CA LEU A 1033 10.64 3.82 -1.07
C LEU A 1033 10.68 2.67 -2.09
N MET A 1034 10.13 2.86 -3.29
CA MET A 1034 9.99 1.74 -4.25
C MET A 1034 11.15 1.64 -5.23
N THR A 1035 11.53 2.77 -5.83
CA THR A 1035 12.59 2.78 -6.84
C THR A 1035 13.94 3.18 -6.28
N ALA A 1036 13.98 3.79 -5.08
CA ALA A 1036 15.17 4.41 -4.50
C ALA A 1036 15.95 5.21 -5.57
N SER A 1037 15.22 6.12 -6.24
CA SER A 1037 15.70 6.74 -7.48
C SER A 1037 16.98 7.53 -7.23
N LYS A 1038 18.05 7.19 -7.96
CA LYS A 1038 19.30 7.97 -7.96
C LYS A 1038 19.11 9.38 -8.54
N ASN A 1039 18.15 9.54 -9.45
CA ASN A 1039 17.82 10.78 -10.13
C ASN A 1039 16.35 11.13 -9.81
N PRO A 1040 16.06 11.74 -8.64
CA PRO A 1040 14.70 12.21 -8.35
C PRO A 1040 14.28 13.31 -9.33
N LYS A 1041 12.98 13.43 -9.63
CA LYS A 1041 12.49 14.44 -10.58
C LYS A 1041 12.75 15.87 -10.12
N THR A 1042 12.63 16.13 -8.81
CA THR A 1042 12.79 17.47 -8.21
C THR A 1042 13.80 17.41 -7.05
N PRO A 1043 15.12 17.32 -7.34
CA PRO A 1043 16.13 17.37 -6.29
C PRO A 1043 16.14 18.76 -5.66
N CYS A 1044 15.92 18.83 -4.34
CA CYS A 1044 15.96 20.07 -3.60
C CYS A 1044 17.04 20.03 -2.51
N MET A 1045 17.63 21.20 -2.22
CA MET A 1045 18.63 21.39 -1.18
C MET A 1045 18.24 22.61 -0.36
N LYS A 1046 18.15 22.48 0.96
CA LYS A 1046 17.93 23.60 1.89
C LYS A 1046 19.29 24.06 2.41
N LEU A 1047 19.62 25.32 2.18
CA LEU A 1047 20.88 25.93 2.60
C LEU A 1047 20.61 26.89 3.77
N PRO A 1048 20.97 26.54 5.02
CA PRO A 1048 20.88 27.50 6.13
C PRO A 1048 21.93 28.60 5.93
N ILE A 1049 21.51 29.85 6.06
CA ILE A 1049 22.36 31.02 5.78
C ILE A 1049 22.88 31.58 7.11
N CYS A 1050 24.19 31.42 7.35
CA CYS A 1050 24.88 32.03 8.48
C CYS A 1050 25.42 33.41 8.09
N ALA A 1051 24.55 34.41 8.01
CA ALA A 1051 24.92 35.80 7.72
C ALA A 1051 24.27 36.76 8.71
N LYS A 1052 24.90 37.92 8.96
CA LYS A 1052 24.32 38.99 9.79
C LYS A 1052 22.98 39.49 9.25
N ASP A 1053 22.85 39.56 7.93
CA ASP A 1053 21.57 39.78 7.23
C ASP A 1053 21.25 38.55 6.35
N PRO A 1054 20.39 37.63 6.84
CA PRO A 1054 20.02 36.43 6.10
C PRO A 1054 19.31 36.71 4.77
N GLN A 1055 18.51 37.77 4.68
CA GLN A 1055 17.71 38.05 3.47
C GLN A 1055 18.59 38.60 2.35
N HIS A 1056 19.49 39.53 2.67
CA HIS A 1056 20.44 40.04 1.70
C HIS A 1056 21.43 38.94 1.27
N GLY A 1057 21.94 38.16 2.23
CA GLY A 1057 22.80 37.00 1.97
C GLY A 1057 22.14 35.97 1.05
N ALA A 1058 20.85 35.68 1.27
CA ALA A 1058 20.07 34.78 0.42
C ALA A 1058 20.01 35.27 -1.02
N LYS A 1059 19.65 36.55 -1.23
CA LYS A 1059 19.55 37.13 -2.59
C LYS A 1059 20.89 37.06 -3.33
N LEU A 1060 22.00 37.37 -2.65
CA LEU A 1060 23.32 37.30 -3.24
C LEU A 1060 23.74 35.86 -3.58
N LEU A 1061 23.45 34.91 -2.69
CA LEU A 1061 23.77 33.50 -2.90
C LEU A 1061 22.93 32.89 -4.03
N CYS A 1062 21.63 33.20 -4.10
CA CYS A 1062 20.75 32.80 -5.19
C CYS A 1062 21.29 33.26 -6.54
N ARG A 1063 21.74 34.51 -6.66
CA ARG A 1063 22.37 35.03 -7.88
C ARG A 1063 23.63 34.26 -8.27
N LYS A 1064 24.48 33.91 -7.31
CA LYS A 1064 25.72 33.15 -7.56
C LYS A 1064 25.48 31.70 -7.96
N LEU A 1065 24.45 31.06 -7.41
CA LEU A 1065 24.15 29.64 -7.64
C LEU A 1065 23.22 29.42 -8.84
N GLN A 1066 22.58 30.48 -9.36
CA GLN A 1066 21.72 30.39 -10.53
C GLN A 1066 22.53 29.93 -11.74
N LYS A 1067 22.12 28.80 -12.33
CA LYS A 1067 22.68 28.34 -13.59
C LYS A 1067 22.16 29.28 -14.69
N ILE A 1068 23.10 29.87 -15.43
CA ILE A 1068 22.81 30.74 -16.57
C ILE A 1068 23.38 30.07 -17.81
N ASN A 1069 22.55 29.80 -18.82
CA ASN A 1069 23.05 29.33 -20.10
C ASN A 1069 23.47 30.54 -20.95
N LEU A 1070 24.44 30.35 -21.85
CA LEU A 1070 24.89 31.43 -22.73
C LEU A 1070 23.75 31.98 -23.61
N LEU A 1071 22.81 31.12 -23.99
CA LEU A 1071 21.63 31.50 -24.78
C LEU A 1071 20.76 32.53 -24.02
N ASP A 1072 20.64 32.39 -22.70
CA ASP A 1072 19.83 33.27 -21.85
C ASP A 1072 20.44 34.70 -21.78
N LEU A 1073 21.71 34.87 -22.17
CA LEU A 1073 22.43 36.14 -22.19
C LEU A 1073 22.48 36.80 -23.57
N ILE A 1074 22.16 36.06 -24.65
CA ILE A 1074 22.27 36.55 -26.02
C ILE A 1074 20.94 37.17 -26.43
N THR A 1075 20.95 38.42 -26.86
CA THR A 1075 19.76 39.09 -27.41
C THR A 1075 19.50 38.67 -28.86
N ASN A 1076 20.55 38.53 -29.66
CA ASN A 1076 20.44 38.15 -31.06
C ASN A 1076 21.70 37.42 -31.56
N ILE A 1077 21.52 36.50 -32.51
CA ILE A 1077 22.59 35.79 -33.20
C ILE A 1077 22.43 36.07 -34.69
N SER A 1078 23.36 36.80 -35.29
CA SER A 1078 23.41 36.96 -36.74
C SER A 1078 24.55 36.16 -37.34
N VAL A 1079 24.25 35.42 -38.41
CA VAL A 1079 25.22 34.58 -39.13
C VAL A 1079 25.32 35.12 -40.55
N ARG A 1080 26.53 35.54 -40.96
CA ARG A 1080 26.83 35.93 -42.34
C ARG A 1080 27.68 34.83 -42.97
N GLU A 1081 27.12 34.13 -43.95
CA GLU A 1081 27.85 33.13 -44.73
C GLU A 1081 28.33 33.76 -46.04
N GLN A 1082 29.64 33.71 -46.28
CA GLN A 1082 30.28 34.07 -47.54
C GLN A 1082 30.94 32.82 -48.11
N GLY A 1083 30.81 32.59 -49.41
CA GLY A 1083 31.41 31.44 -50.06
C GLY A 1083 32.29 31.87 -51.23
N ILE A 1084 33.44 31.22 -51.39
CA ILE A 1084 34.33 31.36 -52.55
C ILE A 1084 34.18 30.08 -53.38
N ARG A 1085 33.79 30.24 -54.66
CA ARG A 1085 33.78 29.15 -55.66
C ARG A 1085 35.11 29.16 -56.39
N LEU A 1086 35.72 27.99 -56.61
CA LEU A 1086 37.02 27.90 -57.30
C LEU A 1086 36.88 28.10 -58.83
N SER A 1087 35.68 27.91 -59.40
CA SER A 1087 35.41 28.12 -60.82
C SER A 1087 33.93 28.50 -61.06
N PRO A 1088 33.62 29.30 -62.12
CA PRO A 1088 32.24 29.60 -62.49
C PRO A 1088 31.64 28.40 -63.24
N GLY A 1089 31.01 27.48 -62.50
CA GLY A 1089 30.35 26.30 -63.06
C GLY A 1089 30.08 25.19 -62.05
N GLU A 1090 30.82 25.15 -60.94
CA GLU A 1090 30.60 24.17 -59.88
C GLU A 1090 29.48 24.60 -58.91
N CYS A 1091 28.59 23.65 -58.58
CA CYS A 1091 27.51 23.85 -57.60
C CYS A 1091 28.00 23.76 -56.13
N GLN A 1092 29.29 23.50 -55.90
CA GLN A 1092 29.86 23.36 -54.56
C GLN A 1092 30.82 24.51 -54.23
N TRP A 1093 30.67 25.05 -53.03
CA TRP A 1093 31.56 26.09 -52.51
C TRP A 1093 32.87 25.47 -52.05
N ALA A 1094 34.00 26.00 -52.52
CA ALA A 1094 35.31 25.48 -52.15
C ALA A 1094 35.72 25.89 -50.73
N ILE A 1095 35.42 27.13 -50.35
CA ILE A 1095 35.58 27.65 -48.98
C ILE A 1095 34.30 28.38 -48.61
N ARG A 1096 33.73 28.04 -47.45
CA ARG A 1096 32.61 28.77 -46.83
C ARG A 1096 33.10 29.41 -45.55
N THR A 1097 33.08 30.73 -45.50
CA THR A 1097 33.36 31.55 -44.32
C THR A 1097 32.04 31.90 -43.64
N CYS A 1098 31.83 31.41 -42.43
CA CYS A 1098 30.67 31.79 -41.61
C CYS A 1098 31.13 32.75 -40.51
N GLU A 1099 30.72 34.02 -40.58
CA GLU A 1099 30.86 34.98 -39.48
C GLU A 1099 29.63 34.87 -38.57
N ILE A 1100 29.84 34.57 -37.29
CA ILE A 1100 28.79 34.49 -36.28
C ILE A 1100 28.95 35.68 -35.32
N LEU A 1101 28.03 36.63 -35.36
CA LEU A 1101 27.96 37.78 -34.46
C LEU A 1101 26.94 37.50 -33.36
N LEU A 1102 27.40 37.48 -32.11
CA LEU A 1102 26.56 37.34 -30.91
C LEU A 1102 26.36 38.72 -30.30
N GLN A 1103 25.12 39.18 -30.21
CA GLN A 1103 24.75 40.43 -29.57
C GLN A 1103 24.35 40.18 -28.11
N PHE A 1104 24.89 40.97 -27.19
CA PHE A 1104 24.63 40.90 -25.76
C PHE A 1104 23.96 42.21 -25.30
N PRO A 1105 23.15 42.18 -24.21
CA PRO A 1105 22.59 43.38 -23.62
C PRO A 1105 23.70 44.23 -22.94
N PRO A 1106 23.41 45.48 -22.53
CA PRO A 1106 24.39 46.36 -21.88
C PRO A 1106 24.99 45.73 -20.61
N GLU A 1107 26.30 45.94 -20.38
CA GLU A 1107 27.03 45.32 -19.26
C GLU A 1107 26.42 45.60 -17.88
N SER A 1108 25.90 46.81 -17.67
CA SER A 1108 25.26 47.22 -16.43
C SER A 1108 24.08 46.32 -16.03
N LEU A 1109 23.37 45.75 -17.00
CA LEU A 1109 22.14 44.99 -16.78
C LEU A 1109 22.44 43.59 -16.23
N TYR A 1110 23.26 42.80 -16.93
CA TYR A 1110 23.61 41.45 -16.45
C TYR A 1110 24.58 41.49 -15.26
N LYS A 1111 25.39 42.53 -15.09
CA LYS A 1111 26.23 42.70 -13.90
C LYS A 1111 25.40 42.96 -12.64
N LYS A 1112 24.34 43.78 -12.74
CA LYS A 1112 23.45 44.10 -11.60
C LYS A 1112 22.46 42.98 -11.28
N GLN A 1113 21.89 42.34 -12.29
CA GLN A 1113 20.88 41.28 -12.11
C GLN A 1113 21.51 39.90 -11.85
N LEU A 1114 22.57 39.54 -12.57
CA LEU A 1114 23.16 38.19 -12.57
C LEU A 1114 24.56 38.12 -11.92
N GLY A 1115 25.18 39.27 -11.62
CA GLY A 1115 26.51 39.31 -10.97
C GLY A 1115 27.66 38.85 -11.88
N LEU A 1116 27.46 38.80 -13.19
CA LEU A 1116 28.46 38.33 -14.17
C LEU A 1116 29.35 39.46 -14.69
N GLN A 1117 30.62 39.13 -14.99
CA GLN A 1117 31.57 40.03 -15.65
C GLN A 1117 31.84 39.56 -17.09
N VAL A 1118 32.15 40.50 -18.00
CA VAL A 1118 32.47 40.24 -19.42
C VAL A 1118 33.57 39.18 -19.58
N PHE A 1119 34.58 39.21 -18.71
CA PHE A 1119 35.69 38.26 -18.70
C PHE A 1119 35.24 36.81 -18.47
N THR A 1120 34.24 36.58 -17.61
CA THR A 1120 33.68 35.25 -17.34
C THR A 1120 33.00 34.69 -18.59
N ILE A 1121 32.26 35.51 -19.33
CA ILE A 1121 31.62 35.13 -20.60
C ILE A 1121 32.69 34.74 -21.64
N TRP A 1122 33.76 35.53 -21.75
CA TRP A 1122 34.88 35.30 -22.66
C TRP A 1122 35.65 34.00 -22.34
N SER A 1123 35.95 33.74 -21.06
CA SER A 1123 36.64 32.51 -20.63
C SER A 1123 35.83 31.23 -20.92
N THR A 1124 34.49 31.32 -20.83
CA THR A 1124 33.59 30.19 -21.13
C THR A 1124 33.61 29.84 -22.62
N LYS A 1125 33.72 30.84 -23.50
CA LYS A 1125 33.84 30.69 -24.97
C LYS A 1125 35.13 29.97 -25.38
N ASN A 1126 36.24 30.22 -24.67
CA ASN A 1126 37.56 29.62 -24.95
C ASN A 1126 37.82 28.29 -24.23
N SER A 1127 37.04 27.96 -23.20
CA SER A 1127 37.05 26.61 -22.63
C SER A 1127 36.55 25.62 -23.69
N GLY A 1128 37.19 24.45 -23.85
CA GLY A 1128 36.93 23.47 -24.92
C GLY A 1128 35.50 22.89 -25.04
N LYS A 1129 34.52 23.47 -24.34
CA LYS A 1129 33.08 23.16 -24.40
C LYS A 1129 32.35 23.78 -25.60
N CYS A 1130 32.96 24.69 -26.37
CA CYS A 1130 32.42 25.19 -27.66
C CYS A 1130 32.71 24.26 -28.87
N ARG A 1131 33.38 23.11 -28.67
CA ARG A 1131 33.55 22.04 -29.68
C ARG A 1131 32.24 21.51 -30.33
N PRO A 1132 31.03 21.54 -29.73
CA PRO A 1132 29.82 21.00 -30.36
C PRO A 1132 29.44 21.69 -31.68
N ILE A 1133 29.64 23.01 -31.78
CA ILE A 1133 29.28 23.78 -32.99
C ILE A 1133 30.15 23.34 -34.18
N SER A 1134 31.45 23.12 -33.96
CA SER A 1134 32.35 22.63 -35.01
C SER A 1134 32.16 21.15 -35.34
N VAL A 1135 31.68 20.33 -34.40
CA VAL A 1135 31.41 18.90 -34.60
C VAL A 1135 30.07 18.65 -35.32
N ASP A 1136 29.01 19.40 -35.01
CA ASP A 1136 27.71 19.23 -35.69
C ASP A 1136 27.70 19.82 -37.10
N LEU A 1137 28.44 20.90 -37.35
CA LEU A 1137 28.69 21.40 -38.71
C LEU A 1137 29.45 20.37 -39.58
N ARG A 1138 30.31 19.53 -38.97
CA ARG A 1138 30.98 18.40 -39.65
C ARG A 1138 30.01 17.24 -39.92
N LYS A 1139 29.13 16.89 -38.98
CA LYS A 1139 28.16 15.79 -39.14
C LYS A 1139 27.08 16.08 -40.21
N ARG A 1140 26.60 17.32 -40.31
CA ARG A 1140 25.59 17.69 -41.32
C ARG A 1140 26.12 17.74 -42.76
N ARG A 1141 27.44 17.84 -42.99
CA ARG A 1141 28.04 17.71 -44.34
C ARG A 1141 28.19 16.26 -44.83
N TYR A 1142 28.02 15.27 -43.94
CA TYR A 1142 28.21 13.84 -44.24
C TYR A 1142 26.90 13.08 -44.49
N GLN A 1143 25.91 13.71 -45.11
CA GLN A 1143 24.80 12.99 -45.74
C GLN A 1143 24.96 13.08 -47.27
N PRO A 1144 25.43 12.02 -47.95
CA PRO A 1144 25.30 11.95 -49.40
C PRO A 1144 23.81 11.84 -49.70
N THR A 1145 23.22 12.88 -50.27
CA THR A 1145 21.93 12.78 -50.95
C THR A 1145 22.09 11.77 -52.07
N ASN A 1146 21.41 10.63 -51.94
CA ASN A 1146 21.28 9.61 -52.98
C ASN A 1146 20.80 10.26 -54.28
N MET A 1147 21.73 10.51 -55.20
CA MET A 1147 21.46 10.57 -56.62
C MET A 1147 22.50 9.67 -57.29
N LEU A 1148 21.98 8.71 -58.04
CA LEU A 1148 22.70 7.73 -58.84
C LEU A 1148 23.90 8.34 -59.56
N LEU A 1149 25.08 7.73 -59.41
CA LEU A 1149 25.98 7.36 -60.51
C LEU A 1149 27.15 6.54 -59.95
N LYS A 1150 27.54 5.54 -60.75
CA LYS A 1150 28.62 4.57 -60.51
C LYS A 1150 29.99 5.26 -60.55
N ASP A 1151 30.95 4.55 -59.97
CA ASP A 1151 32.40 4.72 -60.07
C ASP A 1151 32.99 5.90 -59.29
N GLN A 1152 33.77 5.60 -58.24
CA GLN A 1152 35.23 5.61 -58.34
C GLN A 1152 35.87 5.31 -56.98
N GLU A 1153 36.69 4.26 -56.99
CA GLU A 1153 37.77 4.02 -56.04
C GLU A 1153 38.80 5.18 -56.13
N ASN A 1154 39.52 5.41 -55.03
CA ASN A 1154 40.60 6.39 -54.83
C ASN A 1154 40.19 7.80 -54.36
N TYR A 1155 39.98 7.95 -53.05
CA TYR A 1155 40.39 9.19 -52.38
C TYR A 1155 40.86 8.92 -50.94
N LYS A 1156 42.17 9.12 -50.70
CA LYS A 1156 42.78 9.07 -49.36
C LYS A 1156 42.54 10.41 -48.63
N PRO A 1157 42.15 10.43 -47.35
CA PRO A 1157 41.99 11.67 -46.61
C PRO A 1157 43.34 12.10 -46.03
N ASN A 1158 43.95 13.16 -46.58
CA ASN A 1158 45.12 13.81 -45.99
C ASN A 1158 44.77 15.18 -45.38
N LEU A 1159 45.31 15.38 -44.17
CA LEU A 1159 45.56 16.63 -43.45
C LEU A 1159 44.41 17.64 -43.28
N VAL A 1160 43.87 17.73 -42.05
CA VAL A 1160 43.27 18.97 -41.53
C VAL A 1160 44.18 19.51 -40.43
N ARG A 1161 44.92 20.59 -40.72
CA ARG A 1161 45.67 21.39 -39.74
C ARG A 1161 44.70 22.22 -38.89
N GLU A 1162 44.99 22.34 -37.59
CA GLU A 1162 44.33 23.27 -36.68
C GLU A 1162 44.48 24.72 -37.15
N THR A 1163 43.38 25.44 -37.27
CA THR A 1163 43.39 26.89 -37.50
C THR A 1163 43.19 27.65 -36.20
N ASN A 1164 44.21 28.43 -35.85
CA ASN A 1164 44.20 29.44 -34.79
C ASN A 1164 43.04 30.41 -34.96
N TRP A 1165 42.27 30.62 -33.89
CA TRP A 1165 41.26 31.68 -33.82
C TRP A 1165 41.98 33.00 -33.52
N SER A 1166 42.44 33.69 -34.54
CA SER A 1166 42.81 35.11 -34.42
C SER A 1166 41.63 35.96 -34.85
N LEU A 1167 41.13 36.86 -34.00
CA LEU A 1167 40.54 38.12 -34.50
C LEU A 1167 40.48 39.21 -33.41
N THR A 1168 41.33 40.22 -33.61
CA THR A 1168 40.99 41.65 -33.69
C THR A 1168 39.67 42.09 -33.05
N MET A 1169 39.71 42.40 -31.75
CA MET A 1169 38.80 43.35 -31.10
C MET A 1169 39.62 44.26 -30.19
N MET A 1170 40.05 45.41 -30.71
CA MET A 1170 40.28 46.70 -30.02
C MET A 1170 41.27 47.58 -30.80
N LYS A 1171 40.76 48.31 -31.80
CA LYS A 1171 41.40 49.57 -32.24
C LYS A 1171 40.45 50.79 -32.21
N GLN A 1172 39.27 50.68 -31.61
CA GLN A 1172 38.34 51.82 -31.46
C GLN A 1172 37.69 51.99 -30.08
N VAL A 1173 38.23 51.39 -29.01
CA VAL A 1173 37.80 51.70 -27.61
C VAL A 1173 39.02 51.97 -26.71
N LYS A 1174 40.10 52.52 -27.28
CA LYS A 1174 41.27 53.03 -26.53
C LYS A 1174 41.37 54.56 -26.52
N GLN A 1175 40.30 55.24 -26.92
CA GLN A 1175 40.06 56.66 -26.65
C GLN A 1175 38.64 56.76 -26.10
N VAL A 1176 38.47 57.48 -24.99
CA VAL A 1176 37.25 57.57 -24.18
C VAL A 1176 37.05 56.40 -23.19
N VAL A 1177 38.00 56.26 -22.26
CA VAL A 1177 37.88 56.64 -20.83
C VAL A 1177 39.22 56.23 -20.19
N LEU A 1178 40.18 57.14 -20.30
CA LEU A 1178 40.96 57.60 -19.15
C LEU A 1178 40.12 58.71 -18.51
#